data_AF-A0A1I8HRB6-F1
#
_entry.id   AF-A0A1I8HRB6-F1
#
_cell.length_a   1.000
_cell.length_b   1.000
_cell.length_c   1.000
_cell.angle_alpha   90.00
_cell.angle_beta   90.00
_cell.angle_gamma   90.00
#
_symmetry.space_group_name_H-M   'P 1'
#
loop_
_entity.id
_entity.type
_entity.pdbx_description
1 polymer ?
#
loop_
_entity_poly.entity_id
_entity_poly.type
_entity_poly.pdbx_seq_one_letter_code
_entity_poly.pdbx_strand_id
1 'polypeptide(L)'
;PHHHQHQQQQQQTKQDQAKWIAADAKNGFIRVYRRDAPQLSAVSSAAAVVRASSVVACTTETTAVRLCQQLSVHSNALHMETPDGRIRRLDPFECPLALQNSMLAELGYSEARRVQKLGPAIDIGFCVAKFYAGRPVSCRTFARHNLQGLLEVRSGGGGLLAKWEKRLCECGPTAVTVYKGTDRLAGDHTSVLLARGSCQTVRGGKGGREHCLQIRGIGRSGEKELLLAFKDDVVMERWRKHIEKSTSQQDQTADLSESQLETVPEQLFALTQLRSLNLKRNCLFTKAMAESHQVRVKLGYLEDLHRFRHLTVLNLSANRLTELPSSLCFLKSLVELNIATNQIAAIPSEISGLTKLEILHAHNNRLASLPDSMSALTHLSMLVLAFNHFLEVPPVLAAMSRWCENIVMPGNRISSISERLADRLKPIRRINFRMNQISLNGTSSMKLDRFQHLAYLDLRDNLIESLDLGDLALLEFFCCERNRLAELKLNGRSLKSVLLEDNRLASLDIEPQPEYLEYLDASHNRLTQLPAYLGELKRLVHCRLSHNFLTELPPGLFLDGRQLKALIAGHNAIHSLPDEIRDCGIEELQLQHNWLSRLPDAVFSGLPRLRLLNLTRNRLTSLPRPEGGQTSADPIEFNSRLQELSLSFNHLDNSALRVLASFHRLRVLRLAFNQITELTDEFIRSLSFLQELNVSGNQLRQLPASLLMMERLIVLKAHSNMLQELPNFREMPELRMLDLGCNQLLTGSVRDLMEARLSFLDLSCNDKMGISMQDLTTVTTKSTIKTVSSAGGIQSLSLQRPPAAAAGAVAVAHRPAAAALPFHAGLAESTGSRNRMCISVLNKMPYPTPDSGLFAVFDGGRNSTVPGLLQRLFGRAYWEQLKAGLGEQAALRYALLAIHRRLLGHGRRLGASGVILCLKRRSADRWEATVANCGNAEALLVQRDRPMRLSRLFTAQCDRDEAERVVQVGGMVTEDGRVNGSCDCTRQLGCAYLHPCVVPEPQVTQVNLTETDDSLILASRSFWSFVSYDEAAEEVREAEQPVAAAKRLIDLAQVVYDIIL
;
A
#
# COMPACT_ATOMS: atom_id res chain seq x y z
N PRO A 1 -3.94 51.50 -13.57
CA PRO A 1 -5.42 51.50 -13.61
C PRO A 1 -6.06 50.11 -13.78
N HIS A 2 -5.76 49.37 -14.87
CA HIS A 2 -6.37 48.05 -15.13
C HIS A 2 -6.00 46.96 -14.10
N HIS A 3 -4.79 47.00 -13.53
CA HIS A 3 -4.38 46.03 -12.51
C HIS A 3 -5.13 46.22 -11.17
N HIS A 4 -5.42 47.49 -10.81
CA HIS A 4 -6.19 47.83 -9.60
C HIS A 4 -7.69 47.55 -9.76
N GLN A 5 -8.29 47.86 -10.91
CA GLN A 5 -9.69 47.49 -11.18
C GLN A 5 -9.88 45.97 -11.18
N HIS A 6 -8.94 45.21 -11.75
CA HIS A 6 -9.04 43.75 -11.74
C HIS A 6 -8.89 43.15 -10.34
N GLN A 7 -8.02 43.71 -9.48
CA GLN A 7 -7.91 43.32 -8.08
C GLN A 7 -9.16 43.65 -7.26
N GLN A 8 -9.75 44.84 -7.45
CA GLN A 8 -11.00 45.23 -6.78
C GLN A 8 -12.17 44.33 -7.19
N GLN A 9 -12.30 44.01 -8.49
CA GLN A 9 -13.36 43.13 -8.99
C GLN A 9 -13.22 41.69 -8.48
N GLN A 10 -11.98 41.18 -8.37
CA GLN A 10 -11.70 39.89 -7.73
C GLN A 10 -12.00 39.90 -6.22
N GLN A 11 -11.72 41.00 -5.52
CA GLN A 11 -12.04 41.17 -4.10
C GLN A 11 -13.56 41.22 -3.87
N GLN A 12 -14.29 41.98 -4.69
CA GLN A 12 -15.75 42.05 -4.65
C GLN A 12 -16.39 40.68 -4.86
N THR A 13 -15.92 39.95 -5.89
CA THR A 13 -16.40 38.59 -6.18
C THR A 13 -16.18 37.63 -4.99
N LYS A 14 -15.02 37.73 -4.31
CA LYS A 14 -14.75 36.93 -3.10
C LYS A 14 -15.65 37.31 -1.93
N GLN A 15 -15.97 38.60 -1.76
CA GLN A 15 -16.89 39.07 -0.72
C GLN A 15 -18.32 38.57 -0.99
N ASP A 16 -18.77 38.61 -2.24
CA ASP A 16 -20.11 38.14 -2.61
C ASP A 16 -20.25 36.62 -2.45
N GLN A 17 -19.20 35.85 -2.80
CA GLN A 17 -19.13 34.42 -2.51
C GLN A 17 -19.20 34.13 -1.00
N ALA A 18 -18.49 34.92 -0.19
CA ALA A 18 -18.52 34.77 1.26
C ALA A 18 -19.91 35.07 1.84
N LYS A 19 -20.60 36.10 1.33
CA LYS A 19 -21.98 36.43 1.72
C LYS A 19 -22.97 35.31 1.34
N TRP A 20 -22.85 34.75 0.13
CA TRP A 20 -23.68 33.62 -0.33
C TRP A 20 -23.56 32.40 0.59
N ILE A 21 -22.33 32.02 0.92
CA ILE A 21 -22.02 30.92 1.85
C ILE A 21 -22.49 31.22 3.28
N ALA A 22 -22.37 32.48 3.72
CA ALA A 22 -22.79 32.88 5.06
C ALA A 22 -24.31 32.87 5.24
N ALA A 23 -25.07 33.06 4.16
CA ALA A 23 -26.53 33.13 4.20
C ALA A 23 -27.19 31.78 4.57
N ASP A 24 -26.67 30.64 4.07
CA ASP A 24 -27.24 29.31 4.36
C ASP A 24 -26.17 28.20 4.28
N ALA A 25 -26.21 27.25 5.22
CA ALA A 25 -25.39 26.03 5.22
C ALA A 25 -25.73 25.04 4.08
N LYS A 26 -26.78 25.31 3.29
CA LYS A 26 -27.09 24.61 2.04
C LYS A 26 -26.50 25.30 0.80
N ASN A 27 -26.01 26.53 0.91
CA ASN A 27 -25.48 27.31 -0.21
C ASN A 27 -24.02 27.01 -0.50
N GLY A 28 -23.67 26.72 -1.75
CA GLY A 28 -22.28 26.49 -2.11
C GLY A 28 -22.00 26.74 -3.57
N PHE A 29 -20.87 26.20 -4.00
CA PHE A 29 -20.39 26.31 -5.37
C PHE A 29 -19.91 24.97 -5.86
N ILE A 30 -20.08 24.75 -7.16
CA ILE A 30 -19.43 23.64 -7.87
C ILE A 30 -18.66 24.20 -9.05
N ARG A 31 -17.53 23.56 -9.37
CA ARG A 31 -16.77 23.86 -10.57
C ARG A 31 -17.21 22.91 -11.69
N VAL A 32 -17.70 23.48 -12.78
CA VAL A 32 -18.14 22.74 -13.98
C VAL A 32 -17.17 23.00 -15.11
N TYR A 33 -16.53 21.94 -15.59
CA TYR A 33 -15.55 21.98 -16.66
C TYR A 33 -16.25 21.86 -18.03
N ARG A 34 -15.70 22.51 -19.05
CA ARG A 34 -16.13 22.26 -20.44
C ARG A 34 -15.70 20.87 -20.88
N ARG A 35 -16.39 20.33 -21.89
CA ARG A 35 -16.06 19.02 -22.46
C ARG A 35 -14.59 18.90 -22.87
N ASP A 36 -13.98 19.95 -23.39
CA ASP A 36 -12.62 20.02 -23.93
C ASP A 36 -11.59 20.58 -22.93
N ALA A 37 -11.96 20.69 -21.65
CA ALA A 37 -11.07 21.25 -20.64
C ALA A 37 -9.78 20.42 -20.49
N PRO A 38 -8.59 21.04 -20.58
CA PRO A 38 -7.33 20.34 -20.36
C PRO A 38 -7.27 19.81 -18.93
N GLN A 39 -6.76 18.59 -18.74
CA GLN A 39 -6.54 18.07 -17.40
C GLN A 39 -5.32 18.75 -16.77
N LEU A 40 -5.50 19.24 -15.53
CA LEU A 40 -4.41 19.82 -14.75
C LEU A 40 -3.30 18.75 -14.58
N SER A 41 -2.13 19.00 -15.14
CA SER A 41 -0.94 18.14 -15.12
C SER A 41 0.31 19.00 -14.91
N ALA A 42 1.48 18.37 -14.77
CA ALA A 42 2.76 19.09 -14.66
C ALA A 42 3.05 20.02 -15.87
N VAL A 43 2.36 19.82 -17.00
CA VAL A 43 2.57 20.55 -18.27
C VAL A 43 1.49 21.63 -18.51
N SER A 44 0.30 21.51 -17.91
CA SER A 44 -0.80 22.47 -18.13
C SER A 44 -0.87 23.51 -17.01
N SER A 45 -0.92 24.79 -17.36
CA SER A 45 -1.06 25.85 -16.34
C SER A 45 -2.44 25.83 -15.69
N ALA A 46 -2.51 26.15 -14.38
CA ALA A 46 -3.77 26.35 -13.67
C ALA A 46 -4.67 27.39 -14.36
N ALA A 47 -4.07 28.38 -15.02
CA ALA A 47 -4.79 29.39 -15.80
C ALA A 47 -5.57 28.81 -16.99
N ALA A 48 -5.02 27.81 -17.69
CA ALA A 48 -5.72 27.15 -18.79
C ALA A 48 -6.96 26.38 -18.31
N VAL A 49 -6.87 25.73 -17.14
CA VAL A 49 -7.97 24.99 -16.53
C VAL A 49 -9.06 25.92 -16.01
N VAL A 50 -8.68 27.07 -15.43
CA VAL A 50 -9.64 28.12 -15.03
C VAL A 50 -10.42 28.63 -16.24
N ARG A 51 -9.75 28.91 -17.37
CA ARG A 51 -10.42 29.39 -18.59
C ARG A 51 -11.40 28.37 -19.19
N ALA A 52 -11.16 27.08 -18.95
CA ALA A 52 -11.98 25.99 -19.45
C ALA A 52 -13.01 25.46 -18.42
N SER A 53 -13.28 26.21 -17.33
CA SER A 53 -14.29 25.84 -16.34
C SER A 53 -15.04 27.07 -15.81
N SER A 54 -16.26 26.87 -15.35
CA SER A 54 -17.07 27.87 -14.64
C SER A 54 -17.29 27.46 -13.19
N VAL A 55 -17.46 28.43 -12.30
CA VAL A 55 -17.89 28.20 -10.92
C VAL A 55 -19.35 28.62 -10.84
N VAL A 56 -20.22 27.71 -10.43
CA VAL A 56 -21.67 27.91 -10.42
C VAL A 56 -22.17 27.90 -8.98
N ALA A 57 -22.92 28.93 -8.59
CA ALA A 57 -23.60 28.99 -7.31
C ALA A 57 -24.82 28.05 -7.32
N CYS A 58 -24.95 27.20 -6.31
CA CYS A 58 -26.06 26.26 -6.19
C CYS A 58 -26.32 25.90 -4.73
N THR A 59 -27.43 25.20 -4.49
CA THR A 59 -27.78 24.65 -3.17
C THR A 59 -27.65 23.13 -3.16
N THR A 60 -27.64 22.51 -1.98
CA THR A 60 -27.63 21.03 -1.84
C THR A 60 -28.87 20.36 -2.42
N GLU A 61 -29.92 21.13 -2.74
CA GLU A 61 -31.17 20.68 -3.36
C GLU A 61 -31.25 21.05 -4.86
N THR A 62 -30.21 21.69 -5.41
CA THR A 62 -30.16 22.02 -6.83
C THR A 62 -29.86 20.76 -7.65
N THR A 63 -30.90 20.26 -8.31
CA THR A 63 -30.85 19.10 -9.22
C THR A 63 -29.98 19.38 -10.46
N ALA A 64 -29.45 18.33 -11.09
CA ALA A 64 -28.68 18.41 -12.32
C ALA A 64 -29.41 19.15 -13.45
N VAL A 65 -30.72 18.94 -13.65
CA VAL A 65 -31.48 19.65 -14.69
C VAL A 65 -31.52 21.16 -14.47
N ARG A 66 -31.78 21.61 -13.23
CA ARG A 66 -31.75 23.04 -12.88
C ARG A 66 -30.37 23.64 -13.12
N LEU A 67 -29.31 22.91 -12.80
CA LEU A 67 -27.95 23.36 -13.06
C LEU A 67 -27.65 23.44 -14.57
N CYS A 68 -28.13 22.49 -15.38
CA CYS A 68 -28.04 22.55 -16.84
C CYS A 68 -28.72 23.81 -17.40
N GLN A 69 -29.89 24.17 -16.87
CA GLN A 69 -30.60 25.41 -17.24
C GLN A 69 -29.78 26.66 -16.91
N GLN A 70 -29.18 26.73 -15.71
CA GLN A 70 -28.28 27.84 -15.32
C GLN A 70 -27.04 27.96 -16.22
N LEU A 71 -26.56 26.83 -16.74
CA LEU A 71 -25.40 26.75 -17.63
C LEU A 71 -25.76 26.95 -19.12
N SER A 72 -27.04 27.09 -19.45
CA SER A 72 -27.55 27.13 -20.83
C SER A 72 -27.11 25.92 -21.67
N VAL A 73 -27.13 24.72 -21.07
CA VAL A 73 -26.83 23.44 -21.75
C VAL A 73 -28.04 22.51 -21.72
N HIS A 74 -28.04 21.49 -22.57
CA HIS A 74 -29.10 20.49 -22.62
C HIS A 74 -29.34 19.85 -21.24
N SER A 75 -30.61 19.58 -20.88
CA SER A 75 -31.03 19.11 -19.54
C SER A 75 -30.25 17.89 -19.02
N ASN A 76 -29.82 17.02 -19.93
CA ASN A 76 -29.07 15.79 -19.64
C ASN A 76 -27.58 15.86 -20.01
N ALA A 77 -26.98 17.07 -20.05
CA ALA A 77 -25.59 17.27 -20.49
C ALA A 77 -24.54 17.07 -19.40
N LEU A 78 -24.91 17.08 -18.11
CA LEU A 78 -23.93 16.99 -17.01
C LEU A 78 -23.35 15.58 -16.85
N HIS A 79 -22.03 15.51 -16.76
CA HIS A 79 -21.29 14.28 -16.48
C HIS A 79 -20.40 14.45 -15.26
N MET A 80 -20.09 13.34 -14.61
CA MET A 80 -19.25 13.26 -13.43
C MET A 80 -18.07 12.31 -13.68
N GLU A 81 -16.83 12.76 -13.45
CA GLU A 81 -15.63 11.89 -13.37
C GLU A 81 -15.31 11.60 -11.90
N THR A 82 -15.32 10.34 -11.48
CA THR A 82 -14.91 9.94 -10.12
C THR A 82 -13.38 9.83 -9.99
N PRO A 83 -12.81 9.87 -8.76
CA PRO A 83 -11.36 9.81 -8.56
C PRO A 83 -10.67 8.59 -9.19
N ASP A 84 -11.36 7.44 -9.29
CA ASP A 84 -10.90 6.24 -9.98
C ASP A 84 -10.90 6.33 -11.53
N GLY A 85 -11.41 7.44 -12.08
CA GLY A 85 -11.40 7.75 -13.52
C GLY A 85 -12.62 7.28 -14.30
N ARG A 86 -13.65 6.78 -13.62
CA ARG A 86 -14.93 6.48 -14.29
C ARG A 86 -15.69 7.75 -14.60
N ILE A 87 -16.38 7.72 -15.72
CA ILE A 87 -17.24 8.81 -16.16
C ILE A 87 -18.65 8.29 -16.35
N ARG A 88 -19.61 9.00 -15.78
CA ARG A 88 -21.03 8.74 -15.98
C ARG A 88 -21.79 10.05 -16.12
N ARG A 89 -22.90 10.00 -16.84
CA ARG A 89 -23.92 11.04 -16.78
C ARG A 89 -24.55 11.12 -15.39
N LEU A 90 -24.93 12.33 -14.98
CA LEU A 90 -25.76 12.55 -13.80
C LEU A 90 -27.23 12.36 -14.17
N ASP A 91 -27.97 11.69 -13.29
CA ASP A 91 -29.42 11.63 -13.40
C ASP A 91 -30.01 13.05 -13.24
N PRO A 92 -31.09 13.39 -13.96
CA PRO A 92 -31.79 14.66 -13.84
C PRO A 92 -32.02 15.19 -12.41
N PHE A 93 -32.29 14.29 -11.46
CA PHE A 93 -32.67 14.63 -10.09
C PHE A 93 -31.51 14.53 -9.09
N GLU A 94 -30.35 14.02 -9.50
CA GLU A 94 -29.17 14.06 -8.65
C GLU A 94 -28.77 15.50 -8.34
N CYS A 95 -28.32 15.75 -7.11
CA CYS A 95 -27.90 17.07 -6.64
C CYS A 95 -26.36 17.16 -6.62
N PRO A 96 -25.71 17.83 -7.60
CA PRO A 96 -24.25 17.81 -7.73
C PRO A 96 -23.52 18.37 -6.50
N LEU A 97 -24.05 19.42 -5.87
CA LEU A 97 -23.44 19.97 -4.64
C LEU A 97 -23.55 18.99 -3.46
N ALA A 98 -24.67 18.28 -3.32
CA ALA A 98 -24.82 17.27 -2.26
C ALA A 98 -23.84 16.11 -2.47
N LEU A 99 -23.66 15.64 -3.71
CA LEU A 99 -22.67 14.62 -4.06
C LEU A 99 -21.24 15.07 -3.72
N GLN A 100 -20.86 16.29 -4.12
CA GLN A 100 -19.55 16.86 -3.79
C GLN A 100 -19.34 16.95 -2.27
N ASN A 101 -20.35 17.42 -1.54
CA ASN A 101 -20.29 17.57 -0.10
C ASN A 101 -20.20 16.22 0.62
N SER A 102 -20.92 15.19 0.15
CA SER A 102 -20.81 13.82 0.66
C SER A 102 -19.39 13.29 0.50
N MET A 103 -18.80 13.41 -0.70
CA MET A 103 -17.42 12.95 -0.93
C MET A 103 -16.39 13.73 -0.10
N LEU A 104 -16.59 15.04 0.11
CA LEU A 104 -15.72 15.82 0.99
C LEU A 104 -15.88 15.41 2.46
N ALA A 105 -17.10 15.10 2.91
CA ALA A 105 -17.34 14.58 4.24
C ALA A 105 -16.69 13.20 4.45
N GLU A 106 -16.78 12.30 3.45
CA GLU A 106 -16.10 11.00 3.43
C GLU A 106 -14.56 11.13 3.53
N LEU A 107 -13.98 12.20 2.96
CA LEU A 107 -12.55 12.52 3.12
C LEU A 107 -12.19 13.08 4.51
N GLY A 108 -13.17 13.40 5.36
CA GLY A 108 -12.95 13.95 6.70
C GLY A 108 -13.21 15.46 6.85
N TYR A 109 -13.81 16.14 5.86
CA TYR A 109 -14.27 17.53 6.04
C TYR A 109 -15.62 17.57 6.77
N SER A 110 -15.59 17.78 8.09
CA SER A 110 -16.79 17.79 8.95
C SER A 110 -17.55 19.12 8.96
N GLU A 111 -16.88 20.25 8.69
CA GLU A 111 -17.52 21.57 8.73
C GLU A 111 -18.16 21.97 7.41
N ALA A 112 -19.50 22.06 7.37
CA ALA A 112 -20.29 22.43 6.19
C ALA A 112 -19.81 23.74 5.53
N ARG A 113 -19.58 24.80 6.31
CA ARG A 113 -19.10 26.11 5.78
C ARG A 113 -17.74 26.00 5.10
N ARG A 114 -16.88 25.09 5.56
CA ARG A 114 -15.58 24.85 4.94
C ARG A 114 -15.72 24.06 3.66
N VAL A 115 -16.52 23.00 3.68
CA VAL A 115 -16.86 22.20 2.49
C VAL A 115 -17.35 23.12 1.37
N GLN A 116 -18.26 24.05 1.66
CA GLN A 116 -18.77 25.03 0.69
C GLN A 116 -17.69 25.96 0.13
N LYS A 117 -16.76 26.43 0.98
CA LYS A 117 -15.61 27.27 0.55
C LYS A 117 -14.64 26.53 -0.37
N LEU A 118 -14.64 25.19 -0.35
CA LEU A 118 -13.77 24.40 -1.21
C LEU A 118 -14.32 24.21 -2.62
N GLY A 119 -15.63 24.31 -2.82
CA GLY A 119 -16.28 24.06 -4.10
C GLY A 119 -15.68 24.78 -5.32
N PRO A 120 -15.24 26.06 -5.21
CA PRO A 120 -14.59 26.75 -6.32
C PRO A 120 -13.16 26.27 -6.63
N ALA A 121 -12.50 25.52 -5.75
CA ALA A 121 -11.09 25.19 -5.89
C ALA A 121 -10.85 24.13 -6.98
N ILE A 122 -9.72 24.20 -7.69
CA ILE A 122 -9.43 23.33 -8.86
C ILE A 122 -8.88 21.97 -8.42
N ASP A 123 -8.14 21.97 -7.32
CA ASP A 123 -7.44 20.81 -6.77
C ASP A 123 -8.39 19.80 -6.11
N ILE A 124 -9.62 20.18 -5.77
CA ILE A 124 -10.62 19.24 -5.20
C ILE A 124 -10.93 18.11 -6.17
N GLY A 125 -10.93 18.37 -7.49
CA GLY A 125 -11.26 17.39 -8.52
C GLY A 125 -10.28 16.21 -8.61
N PHE A 126 -9.16 16.24 -7.88
CA PHE A 126 -8.25 15.09 -7.77
C PHE A 126 -8.64 14.12 -6.65
N CYS A 127 -9.39 14.59 -5.68
CA CYS A 127 -9.79 13.84 -4.48
C CYS A 127 -11.28 13.51 -4.49
N VAL A 128 -12.10 14.39 -5.08
CA VAL A 128 -13.55 14.20 -5.26
C VAL A 128 -13.93 14.27 -6.73
N ALA A 129 -15.20 14.04 -7.03
CA ALA A 129 -15.70 14.05 -8.39
C ALA A 129 -15.51 15.39 -9.12
N LYS A 130 -15.23 15.32 -10.43
CA LYS A 130 -15.25 16.48 -11.34
C LYS A 130 -16.55 16.51 -12.13
N PHE A 131 -17.16 17.68 -12.27
CA PHE A 131 -18.38 17.88 -13.04
C PHE A 131 -18.09 18.50 -14.40
N TYR A 132 -18.70 17.99 -15.46
CA TYR A 132 -18.49 18.44 -16.83
C TYR A 132 -19.81 18.82 -17.50
N ALA A 133 -19.81 19.95 -18.20
CA ALA A 133 -20.87 20.35 -19.12
C ALA A 133 -20.63 19.66 -20.48
N GLY A 134 -21.25 18.49 -20.65
CA GLY A 134 -21.00 17.57 -21.75
C GLY A 134 -20.03 16.44 -21.37
N ARG A 135 -20.01 15.37 -22.17
CA ARG A 135 -19.11 14.24 -21.93
C ARG A 135 -17.65 14.69 -22.13
N PRO A 136 -16.78 14.59 -21.11
CA PRO A 136 -15.42 15.12 -21.20
C PRO A 136 -14.55 14.38 -22.21
N VAL A 137 -13.86 15.17 -23.02
CA VAL A 137 -12.79 14.83 -23.96
C VAL A 137 -11.46 14.77 -23.22
N SER A 138 -11.37 14.00 -22.14
CA SER A 138 -10.06 13.81 -21.50
C SER A 138 -9.14 13.02 -22.43
N CYS A 139 -7.83 13.27 -22.32
CA CYS A 139 -6.77 12.43 -22.90
C CYS A 139 -6.79 10.97 -22.41
N ARG A 140 -7.80 10.54 -21.64
CA ARG A 140 -8.05 9.16 -21.22
C ARG A 140 -9.47 8.65 -21.53
N THR A 141 -10.45 9.52 -21.80
CA THR A 141 -11.87 9.13 -21.99
C THR A 141 -12.24 9.00 -23.47
N PHE A 142 -11.53 9.70 -24.34
CA PHE A 142 -11.60 9.51 -25.80
C PHE A 142 -10.34 8.85 -26.38
N ALA A 143 -9.48 8.36 -25.49
CA ALA A 143 -8.11 8.05 -25.83
C ALA A 143 -7.77 6.56 -25.65
N ARG A 144 -8.67 5.78 -25.03
CA ARG A 144 -8.57 4.33 -24.92
C ARG A 144 -9.75 3.55 -25.52
N HIS A 145 -10.92 4.15 -25.76
CA HIS A 145 -12.11 3.38 -26.16
C HIS A 145 -12.86 3.93 -27.38
N ASN A 146 -12.95 5.25 -27.57
CA ASN A 146 -13.44 5.86 -28.82
C ASN A 146 -12.45 6.88 -29.35
N LEU A 147 -11.62 6.50 -30.33
CA LEU A 147 -10.72 7.46 -30.98
C LEU A 147 -11.51 8.36 -31.91
N GLN A 148 -11.27 9.67 -31.87
CA GLN A 148 -11.97 10.63 -32.72
C GLN A 148 -10.99 11.54 -33.45
N GLY A 149 -11.28 11.86 -34.71
CA GLY A 149 -10.42 12.71 -35.52
C GLY A 149 -11.15 13.27 -36.74
N LEU A 150 -10.75 14.46 -37.18
CA LEU A 150 -11.09 14.96 -38.51
C LEU A 150 -10.11 14.33 -39.49
N LEU A 151 -10.53 13.23 -40.12
CA LEU A 151 -9.70 12.45 -41.02
C LEU A 151 -10.15 12.65 -42.45
N GLU A 152 -9.24 12.51 -43.41
CA GLU A 152 -9.67 12.33 -44.79
C GLU A 152 -10.11 10.88 -44.95
N VAL A 153 -11.33 10.68 -45.45
CA VAL A 153 -11.95 9.38 -45.60
C VAL A 153 -12.30 9.13 -47.05
N ARG A 154 -12.10 7.89 -47.49
CA ARG A 154 -12.63 7.38 -48.75
C ARG A 154 -13.49 6.15 -48.45
N SER A 155 -14.78 6.21 -48.80
CA SER A 155 -15.72 5.10 -48.67
C SER A 155 -16.10 4.56 -50.05
N GLY A 156 -15.81 3.28 -50.32
CA GLY A 156 -16.22 2.62 -51.57
C GLY A 156 -15.12 1.73 -52.15
N GLY A 157 -15.48 0.49 -52.48
CA GLY A 157 -14.60 -0.47 -53.15
C GLY A 157 -14.27 -0.04 -54.58
N GLY A 158 -12.99 0.02 -54.90
CA GLY A 158 -12.41 -0.13 -56.25
C GLY A 158 -12.80 0.84 -57.39
N GLY A 159 -13.80 1.72 -57.27
CA GLY A 159 -14.27 2.58 -58.35
C GLY A 159 -13.47 3.89 -58.49
N LEU A 160 -13.14 4.27 -59.74
CA LEU A 160 -12.40 5.48 -60.15
C LEU A 160 -12.99 6.84 -59.70
N LEU A 161 -14.14 6.87 -59.00
CA LEU A 161 -14.88 8.09 -58.62
C LEU A 161 -14.92 8.37 -57.10
N ALA A 162 -14.32 7.53 -56.24
CA ALA A 162 -14.35 7.76 -54.79
C ALA A 162 -13.38 8.89 -54.38
N LYS A 163 -13.93 10.07 -54.05
CA LYS A 163 -13.16 11.24 -53.58
C LYS A 163 -12.81 11.12 -52.10
N TRP A 164 -11.62 11.61 -51.74
CA TRP A 164 -11.22 11.80 -50.34
C TRP A 164 -11.92 13.03 -49.78
N GLU A 165 -12.59 12.87 -48.65
CA GLU A 165 -13.33 13.96 -48.02
C GLU A 165 -13.00 14.02 -46.54
N LYS A 166 -12.86 15.26 -46.03
CA LYS A 166 -12.55 15.50 -44.63
C LYS A 166 -13.81 15.30 -43.78
N ARG A 167 -13.85 14.23 -43.01
CA ARG A 167 -15.02 13.79 -42.25
C ARG A 167 -14.65 13.62 -40.78
N LEU A 168 -15.62 13.88 -39.91
CA LEU A 168 -15.49 13.48 -38.52
C LEU A 168 -15.55 11.95 -38.45
N CYS A 169 -14.52 11.34 -37.89
CA CYS A 169 -14.43 9.89 -37.69
C CYS A 169 -14.37 9.58 -36.21
N GLU A 170 -15.04 8.49 -35.81
CA GLU A 170 -15.04 7.97 -34.46
C GLU A 170 -14.88 6.45 -34.49
N CYS A 171 -13.75 5.95 -33.99
CA CYS A 171 -13.49 4.53 -33.81
C CYS A 171 -13.84 4.12 -32.38
N GLY A 172 -15.03 3.56 -32.17
CA GLY A 172 -15.42 2.94 -30.91
C GLY A 172 -14.89 1.51 -30.75
N PRO A 173 -15.23 0.82 -29.64
CA PRO A 173 -14.73 -0.52 -29.34
C PRO A 173 -15.34 -1.62 -30.22
N THR A 174 -16.43 -1.33 -30.94
CA THR A 174 -17.11 -2.30 -31.80
C THR A 174 -17.26 -1.84 -33.24
N ALA A 175 -17.08 -0.55 -33.52
CA ALA A 175 -17.35 0.02 -34.84
C ALA A 175 -16.58 1.32 -35.09
N VAL A 176 -16.27 1.57 -36.36
CA VAL A 176 -15.78 2.85 -36.85
C VAL A 176 -16.93 3.58 -37.52
N THR A 177 -17.24 4.78 -37.02
CA THR A 177 -18.32 5.65 -37.51
C THR A 177 -17.72 6.86 -38.22
N VAL A 178 -18.21 7.14 -39.42
CA VAL A 178 -17.84 8.25 -40.28
C VAL A 178 -19.08 9.11 -40.50
N TYR A 179 -19.05 10.35 -40.03
CA TYR A 179 -20.17 11.28 -40.17
C TYR A 179 -20.15 11.96 -41.54
N LYS A 180 -21.32 12.29 -42.11
CA LYS A 180 -21.41 13.07 -43.37
C LYS A 180 -20.88 14.52 -43.22
N GLY A 181 -20.52 14.99 -42.03
CA GLY A 181 -19.97 16.32 -41.83
C GLY A 181 -18.70 16.31 -40.99
N THR A 182 -18.22 17.52 -40.67
CA THR A 182 -17.17 17.75 -39.69
C THR A 182 -17.69 17.83 -38.25
N ASP A 183 -19.01 17.76 -38.05
CA ASP A 183 -19.67 17.76 -36.75
C ASP A 183 -20.81 16.71 -36.69
N ARG A 184 -21.18 16.30 -35.47
CA ARG A 184 -22.19 15.26 -35.16
C ARG A 184 -23.62 15.69 -35.48
N LEU A 185 -23.89 16.99 -35.63
CA LEU A 185 -25.22 17.56 -35.83
C LEU A 185 -25.81 17.27 -37.23
N ALA A 186 -25.00 16.81 -38.19
CA ALA A 186 -25.44 16.52 -39.56
C ALA A 186 -26.34 15.26 -39.70
N GLY A 187 -26.62 14.54 -38.60
CA GLY A 187 -27.60 13.46 -38.49
C GLY A 187 -27.23 12.14 -39.16
N ASP A 188 -26.57 12.19 -40.32
CA ASP A 188 -26.35 11.04 -41.18
C ASP A 188 -24.90 10.54 -41.10
N HIS A 189 -24.74 9.24 -40.86
CA HIS A 189 -23.43 8.61 -40.58
C HIS A 189 -23.35 7.20 -41.15
N THR A 190 -22.14 6.80 -41.51
CA THR A 190 -21.80 5.43 -41.89
C THR A 190 -21.04 4.79 -40.74
N SER A 191 -21.51 3.64 -40.24
CA SER A 191 -20.75 2.83 -39.29
C SER A 191 -20.32 1.51 -39.93
N VAL A 192 -19.11 1.07 -39.60
CA VAL A 192 -18.53 -0.22 -39.98
C VAL A 192 -18.20 -0.96 -38.70
N LEU A 193 -18.88 -2.08 -38.46
CA LEU A 193 -18.60 -2.99 -37.36
C LEU A 193 -17.24 -3.63 -37.58
N LEU A 194 -16.42 -3.61 -36.52
CA LEU A 194 -15.08 -4.20 -36.51
C LEU A 194 -15.12 -5.71 -36.26
N ALA A 195 -16.26 -6.24 -35.82
CA ALA A 195 -16.48 -7.68 -35.71
C ALA A 195 -16.37 -8.34 -37.09
N ARG A 196 -15.53 -9.39 -37.21
CA ARG A 196 -15.13 -10.03 -38.47
C ARG A 196 -14.43 -9.11 -39.47
N GLY A 197 -13.95 -7.96 -38.99
CA GLY A 197 -13.25 -6.97 -39.80
C GLY A 197 -11.75 -7.21 -39.84
N SER A 198 -11.06 -6.43 -40.67
CA SER A 198 -9.60 -6.40 -40.73
C SER A 198 -9.10 -4.96 -40.78
N CYS A 199 -7.97 -4.69 -40.15
CA CYS A 199 -7.26 -3.42 -40.25
C CYS A 199 -5.86 -3.66 -40.81
N GLN A 200 -5.48 -2.91 -41.85
CA GLN A 200 -4.14 -2.96 -42.43
C GLN A 200 -3.63 -1.56 -42.75
N THR A 201 -2.34 -1.33 -42.58
CA THR A 201 -1.69 -0.10 -43.04
C THR A 201 -1.50 -0.19 -44.56
N VAL A 202 -1.92 0.85 -45.28
CA VAL A 202 -1.84 0.91 -46.75
C VAL A 202 -1.27 2.25 -47.21
N ARG A 203 -0.75 2.31 -48.46
CA ARG A 203 -0.37 3.58 -49.09
C ARG A 203 -1.57 4.21 -49.77
N GLY A 204 -1.82 5.50 -49.53
CA GLY A 204 -3.02 6.23 -49.96
C GLY A 204 -3.14 6.57 -51.46
N GLY A 205 -2.77 5.64 -52.36
CA GLY A 205 -2.90 5.79 -53.82
C GLY A 205 -2.10 6.95 -54.44
N LYS A 206 -2.37 7.27 -55.72
CA LYS A 206 -1.73 8.39 -56.45
C LYS A 206 -2.09 9.72 -55.77
N GLY A 207 -1.16 10.23 -54.96
CA GLY A 207 -1.34 11.47 -54.18
C GLY A 207 -0.51 11.59 -52.89
N GLY A 208 0.43 10.69 -52.61
CA GLY A 208 1.49 10.92 -51.61
C GLY A 208 1.10 10.86 -50.12
N ARG A 209 -0.03 10.22 -49.76
CA ARG A 209 -0.41 10.05 -48.34
C ARG A 209 0.27 8.82 -47.76
N GLU A 210 1.23 9.05 -46.86
CA GLU A 210 2.08 8.00 -46.27
C GLU A 210 1.42 7.25 -45.09
N HIS A 211 0.54 7.91 -44.32
CA HIS A 211 -0.09 7.32 -43.12
C HIS A 211 -1.58 7.01 -43.34
N CYS A 212 -1.91 5.83 -43.89
CA CYS A 212 -3.31 5.42 -44.13
C CYS A 212 -3.64 4.04 -43.53
N LEU A 213 -4.87 3.90 -43.00
CA LEU A 213 -5.44 2.63 -42.57
C LEU A 213 -6.58 2.21 -43.48
N GLN A 214 -6.56 0.95 -43.91
CA GLN A 214 -7.66 0.26 -44.55
C GLN A 214 -8.42 -0.55 -43.52
N ILE A 215 -9.73 -0.35 -43.45
CA ILE A 215 -10.62 -1.02 -42.50
C ILE A 215 -11.71 -1.70 -43.31
N ARG A 216 -11.82 -3.02 -43.17
CA ARG A 216 -12.92 -3.81 -43.69
C ARG A 216 -13.76 -4.31 -42.52
N GLY A 217 -15.06 -4.35 -42.70
CA GLY A 217 -15.99 -4.83 -41.68
C GLY A 217 -17.42 -4.83 -42.18
N ILE A 218 -18.38 -4.99 -41.29
CA ILE A 218 -19.79 -5.13 -41.65
C ILE A 218 -20.53 -3.80 -41.47
N GLY A 219 -21.08 -3.25 -42.55
CA GLY A 219 -21.98 -2.10 -42.52
C GLY A 219 -23.45 -2.52 -42.53
N ARG A 220 -24.38 -1.54 -42.51
CA ARG A 220 -25.83 -1.77 -42.55
C ARG A 220 -26.32 -2.56 -43.79
N SER A 221 -25.54 -2.57 -44.87
CA SER A 221 -25.89 -3.16 -46.17
C SER A 221 -24.94 -4.27 -46.63
N GLY A 222 -24.17 -4.88 -45.72
CA GLY A 222 -23.16 -5.91 -46.03
C GLY A 222 -21.73 -5.45 -45.75
N GLU A 223 -20.74 -6.15 -46.32
CA GLU A 223 -19.32 -5.80 -46.16
C GLU A 223 -19.04 -4.37 -46.67
N LYS A 224 -18.23 -3.63 -45.91
CA LYS A 224 -17.91 -2.25 -46.19
C LYS A 224 -16.43 -1.99 -45.92
N GLU A 225 -15.83 -1.24 -46.84
CA GLU A 225 -14.43 -0.84 -46.79
C GLU A 225 -14.30 0.67 -46.59
N LEU A 226 -13.46 1.05 -45.63
CA LEU A 226 -13.09 2.43 -45.30
C LEU A 226 -11.59 2.60 -45.40
N LEU A 227 -11.15 3.69 -46.03
CA LEU A 227 -9.77 4.15 -46.02
C LEU A 227 -9.68 5.46 -45.25
N LEU A 228 -8.84 5.50 -44.21
CA LEU A 228 -8.63 6.66 -43.35
C LEU A 228 -7.19 7.16 -43.52
N ALA A 229 -7.00 8.45 -43.77
CA ALA A 229 -5.67 9.08 -43.82
C ALA A 229 -5.42 9.96 -42.60
N PHE A 230 -4.21 9.86 -42.05
CA PHE A 230 -3.77 10.53 -40.82
C PHE A 230 -2.66 11.53 -41.10
N LYS A 231 -2.51 12.52 -40.22
CA LYS A 231 -1.47 13.57 -40.33
C LYS A 231 -0.08 13.11 -39.89
N ASP A 232 -0.03 12.17 -38.94
CA ASP A 232 1.21 11.66 -38.36
C ASP A 232 1.07 10.18 -37.97
N ASP A 233 2.20 9.48 -37.91
CA ASP A 233 2.28 8.04 -37.66
C ASP A 233 1.86 7.65 -36.24
N VAL A 234 2.11 8.51 -35.25
CA VAL A 234 1.81 8.23 -33.83
C VAL A 234 0.29 8.14 -33.62
N VAL A 235 -0.49 9.02 -34.25
CA VAL A 235 -1.95 8.98 -34.20
C VAL A 235 -2.50 7.80 -35.00
N MET A 236 -1.96 7.52 -36.18
CA MET A 236 -2.37 6.36 -36.99
C MET A 236 -2.14 5.05 -36.21
N GLU A 237 -0.97 4.86 -35.63
CA GLU A 237 -0.59 3.66 -34.89
C GLU A 237 -1.46 3.46 -33.65
N ARG A 238 -1.89 4.56 -33.01
CA ARG A 238 -2.90 4.52 -31.95
C ARG A 238 -4.25 4.03 -32.45
N TRP A 239 -4.71 4.49 -33.62
CA TRP A 239 -5.94 4.02 -34.27
C TRP A 239 -5.84 2.56 -34.68
N ARG A 240 -4.73 2.15 -35.27
CA ARG A 240 -4.46 0.77 -35.66
C ARG A 240 -4.55 -0.18 -34.48
N LYS A 241 -3.81 0.07 -33.39
CA LYS A 241 -3.84 -0.77 -32.18
C LYS A 241 -5.24 -0.89 -31.56
N HIS A 242 -6.03 0.18 -31.63
CA HIS A 242 -7.39 0.22 -31.09
C HIS A 242 -8.38 -0.58 -31.94
N ILE A 243 -8.28 -0.46 -33.26
CA ILE A 243 -9.07 -1.24 -34.22
C ILE A 243 -8.65 -2.71 -34.16
N GLU A 244 -7.34 -2.99 -34.16
CA GLU A 244 -6.80 -4.34 -34.08
C GLU A 244 -7.20 -5.06 -32.80
N LYS A 245 -7.25 -4.37 -31.64
CA LYS A 245 -7.80 -4.94 -30.40
C LYS A 245 -9.26 -5.41 -30.58
N SER A 246 -10.02 -4.71 -31.41
CA SER A 246 -11.44 -4.97 -31.67
C SER A 246 -11.65 -6.02 -32.78
N THR A 247 -10.79 -6.05 -33.80
CA THR A 247 -10.82 -7.04 -34.90
C THR A 247 -10.11 -8.35 -34.56
N SER A 248 -9.22 -8.37 -33.55
CA SER A 248 -8.52 -9.57 -33.05
C SER A 248 -9.34 -10.40 -32.06
N GLN A 249 -10.51 -9.92 -31.65
CA GLN A 249 -11.46 -10.73 -30.89
C GLN A 249 -11.94 -11.91 -31.75
N GLN A 250 -12.00 -13.12 -31.19
CA GLN A 250 -12.59 -14.26 -31.88
C GLN A 250 -14.05 -13.94 -32.27
N ASP A 251 -14.56 -14.54 -33.34
CA ASP A 251 -15.91 -14.29 -33.89
C ASP A 251 -17.08 -14.40 -32.88
N GLN A 252 -16.81 -14.93 -31.68
CA GLN A 252 -17.79 -15.21 -30.63
C GLN A 252 -17.45 -14.52 -29.29
N THR A 253 -16.47 -13.62 -29.24
CA THR A 253 -16.08 -12.91 -28.00
C THR A 253 -16.12 -11.39 -28.18
N ALA A 254 -16.56 -10.66 -27.17
CA ALA A 254 -16.54 -9.20 -27.16
C ALA A 254 -16.09 -8.67 -25.80
N ASP A 255 -14.96 -7.96 -25.77
CA ASP A 255 -14.47 -7.29 -24.57
C ASP A 255 -14.69 -5.77 -24.65
N LEU A 256 -15.67 -5.31 -23.88
CA LEU A 256 -16.07 -3.92 -23.70
C LEU A 256 -15.79 -3.44 -22.26
N SER A 257 -14.86 -4.09 -21.57
CA SER A 257 -14.48 -3.67 -20.22
C SER A 257 -13.80 -2.29 -20.22
N GLU A 258 -13.97 -1.56 -19.12
CA GLU A 258 -13.39 -0.22 -18.88
C GLU A 258 -13.75 0.83 -19.95
N SER A 259 -14.79 0.58 -20.74
CA SER A 259 -15.20 1.40 -21.89
C SER A 259 -16.08 2.60 -21.50
N GLN A 260 -16.35 2.80 -20.21
CA GLN A 260 -17.21 3.86 -19.67
C GLN A 260 -18.60 3.88 -20.33
N LEU A 261 -19.16 2.69 -20.54
CA LEU A 261 -20.48 2.49 -21.14
C LEU A 261 -21.59 2.76 -20.13
N GLU A 262 -22.62 3.47 -20.57
CA GLU A 262 -23.90 3.64 -19.86
C GLU A 262 -24.94 2.62 -20.34
N THR A 263 -24.88 2.27 -21.63
CA THR A 263 -25.68 1.21 -22.25
C THR A 263 -24.76 0.42 -23.19
N VAL A 264 -25.09 -0.85 -23.42
CA VAL A 264 -24.45 -1.68 -24.44
C VAL A 264 -24.78 -1.10 -25.83
N PRO A 265 -23.80 -0.98 -26.74
CA PRO A 265 -24.06 -0.45 -28.09
C PRO A 265 -25.10 -1.28 -28.84
N GLU A 266 -26.10 -0.62 -29.44
CA GLU A 266 -27.19 -1.30 -30.19
C GLU A 266 -26.66 -2.20 -31.31
N GLN A 267 -25.52 -1.83 -31.91
CA GLN A 267 -24.92 -2.58 -33.01
C GLN A 267 -24.33 -3.92 -32.55
N LEU A 268 -24.01 -4.07 -31.26
CA LEU A 268 -23.50 -5.34 -30.73
C LEU A 268 -24.55 -6.45 -30.82
N PHE A 269 -25.85 -6.09 -30.74
CA PHE A 269 -26.95 -7.06 -30.85
C PHE A 269 -27.09 -7.67 -32.25
N ALA A 270 -26.35 -7.20 -33.27
CA ALA A 270 -26.21 -7.88 -34.55
C ALA A 270 -25.38 -9.17 -34.44
N LEU A 271 -24.53 -9.30 -33.42
CA LEU A 271 -23.70 -10.49 -33.17
C LEU A 271 -24.48 -11.57 -32.42
N THR A 272 -25.45 -12.18 -33.11
CA THR A 272 -26.34 -13.17 -32.48
C THR A 272 -25.63 -14.43 -31.98
N GLN A 273 -24.44 -14.73 -32.50
CA GLN A 273 -23.60 -15.89 -32.15
C GLN A 273 -22.59 -15.64 -31.02
N LEU A 274 -22.69 -14.49 -30.33
CA LEU A 274 -21.76 -14.14 -29.26
C LEU A 274 -21.84 -15.15 -28.10
N ARG A 275 -20.67 -15.68 -27.70
CA ARG A 275 -20.51 -16.64 -26.59
C ARG A 275 -19.89 -15.99 -25.35
N SER A 276 -18.99 -15.02 -25.50
CA SER A 276 -18.38 -14.33 -24.36
C SER A 276 -18.56 -12.82 -24.47
N LEU A 277 -19.05 -12.19 -23.40
CA LEU A 277 -19.24 -10.75 -23.31
C LEU A 277 -18.67 -10.22 -22.00
N ASN A 278 -17.61 -9.42 -22.10
CA ASN A 278 -17.01 -8.75 -20.95
C ASN A 278 -17.43 -7.27 -20.92
N LEU A 279 -18.19 -6.89 -19.89
CA LEU A 279 -18.69 -5.55 -19.62
C LEU A 279 -18.16 -5.00 -18.28
N LYS A 280 -17.07 -5.58 -17.76
CA LYS A 280 -16.47 -5.20 -16.49
C LYS A 280 -16.16 -3.71 -16.43
N ARG A 281 -16.42 -3.08 -15.28
CA ARG A 281 -15.97 -1.72 -14.95
C ARG A 281 -16.51 -0.66 -15.92
N ASN A 282 -17.82 -0.73 -16.19
CA ASN A 282 -18.60 0.31 -16.87
C ASN A 282 -19.55 1.02 -15.87
N CYS A 283 -20.55 1.73 -16.38
CA CYS A 283 -21.57 2.45 -15.63
C CYS A 283 -22.97 2.04 -16.13
N LEU A 284 -23.16 0.73 -16.38
CA LEU A 284 -24.41 0.19 -16.92
C LEU A 284 -25.55 0.30 -15.90
N PHE A 285 -26.78 0.48 -16.37
CA PHE A 285 -27.99 0.57 -15.53
C PHE A 285 -29.21 -0.14 -16.16
N THR A 286 -30.25 -0.35 -15.36
CA THR A 286 -31.51 -1.01 -15.75
C THR A 286 -32.50 -0.03 -16.38
N LYS A 287 -33.47 -0.52 -17.15
CA LYS A 287 -34.51 0.32 -17.78
C LYS A 287 -35.33 1.12 -16.77
N ALA A 288 -35.58 0.56 -15.58
CA ALA A 288 -36.30 1.25 -14.50
C ALA A 288 -35.65 2.58 -14.09
N MET A 289 -34.33 2.71 -14.23
CA MET A 289 -33.61 3.97 -13.98
C MET A 289 -33.70 4.99 -15.14
N ALA A 290 -34.27 4.62 -16.29
CA ALA A 290 -34.31 5.43 -17.50
C ALA A 290 -35.65 6.14 -17.77
N GLU A 291 -36.72 5.81 -17.04
CA GLU A 291 -38.11 6.19 -17.36
C GLU A 291 -38.46 7.68 -17.11
N SER A 292 -37.48 8.59 -17.02
CA SER A 292 -37.79 10.03 -16.88
C SER A 292 -38.03 10.77 -18.19
N HIS A 293 -37.60 10.30 -19.38
CA HIS A 293 -37.80 11.07 -20.63
C HIS A 293 -37.98 10.22 -21.91
N GLN A 294 -39.21 10.25 -22.44
CA GLN A 294 -39.68 10.02 -23.83
C GLN A 294 -39.22 8.77 -24.64
N VAL A 295 -40.22 7.91 -24.86
CA VAL A 295 -40.55 7.04 -26.01
C VAL A 295 -39.55 7.05 -27.20
N ARG A 296 -38.57 6.16 -27.14
CA ARG A 296 -38.08 5.35 -28.26
C ARG A 296 -37.58 4.02 -27.68
N VAL A 297 -37.92 2.89 -28.31
CA VAL A 297 -37.42 1.56 -27.93
C VAL A 297 -35.92 1.49 -28.25
N LYS A 298 -35.11 2.08 -27.37
CA LYS A 298 -33.65 2.07 -27.48
C LYS A 298 -33.15 0.73 -26.94
N LEU A 299 -32.32 0.04 -27.72
CA LEU A 299 -31.65 -1.19 -27.27
C LEU A 299 -30.40 -0.82 -26.47
N GLY A 300 -29.94 -1.73 -25.62
CA GLY A 300 -28.66 -1.58 -24.92
C GLY A 300 -28.73 -1.57 -23.40
N TYR A 301 -29.91 -1.72 -22.83
CA TYR A 301 -30.04 -1.90 -21.40
C TYR A 301 -29.69 -3.34 -21.00
N LEU A 302 -29.45 -3.58 -19.71
CA LEU A 302 -29.14 -4.91 -19.20
C LEU A 302 -30.26 -5.91 -19.50
N GLU A 303 -31.51 -5.45 -19.51
CA GLU A 303 -32.67 -6.27 -19.83
C GLU A 303 -32.68 -6.75 -21.28
N ASP A 304 -31.94 -6.12 -22.18
CA ASP A 304 -31.85 -6.54 -23.59
C ASP A 304 -30.81 -7.65 -23.81
N LEU A 305 -29.96 -7.94 -22.82
CA LEU A 305 -28.88 -8.93 -22.95
C LEU A 305 -29.37 -10.35 -23.24
N HIS A 306 -30.60 -10.70 -22.83
CA HIS A 306 -31.21 -12.00 -23.14
C HIS A 306 -31.30 -12.32 -24.65
N ARG A 307 -31.13 -11.31 -25.51
CA ARG A 307 -31.06 -11.46 -26.97
C ARG A 307 -29.81 -12.22 -27.44
N PHE A 308 -28.73 -12.26 -26.64
CA PHE A 308 -27.53 -13.06 -26.92
C PHE A 308 -27.75 -14.54 -26.54
N ARG A 309 -28.61 -15.24 -27.30
CA ARG A 309 -29.08 -16.60 -26.97
C ARG A 309 -27.99 -17.69 -26.89
N HIS A 310 -26.79 -17.41 -27.36
CA HIS A 310 -25.64 -18.31 -27.35
C HIS A 310 -24.58 -17.92 -26.32
N LEU A 311 -24.84 -16.91 -25.49
CA LEU A 311 -23.88 -16.41 -24.51
C LEU A 311 -23.60 -17.45 -23.42
N THR A 312 -22.34 -17.85 -23.27
CA THR A 312 -21.84 -18.79 -22.28
C THR A 312 -21.10 -18.08 -21.14
N VAL A 313 -20.47 -16.94 -21.41
CA VAL A 313 -19.72 -16.17 -20.40
C VAL A 313 -20.19 -14.71 -20.40
N LEU A 314 -20.60 -14.21 -19.24
CA LEU A 314 -20.99 -12.81 -19.06
C LEU A 314 -20.31 -12.20 -17.84
N ASN A 315 -19.55 -11.13 -18.05
CA ASN A 315 -18.92 -10.37 -16.97
C ASN A 315 -19.52 -8.98 -16.83
N LEU A 316 -20.28 -8.76 -15.75
CA LEU A 316 -20.90 -7.51 -15.34
C LEU A 316 -20.23 -6.90 -14.10
N SER A 317 -19.05 -7.38 -13.71
CA SER A 317 -18.40 -6.94 -12.48
C SER A 317 -18.08 -5.44 -12.48
N ALA A 318 -18.07 -4.82 -11.30
CA ALA A 318 -17.68 -3.42 -11.12
C ALA A 318 -18.55 -2.40 -11.88
N ASN A 319 -19.87 -2.60 -12.01
CA ASN A 319 -20.79 -1.68 -12.70
C ASN A 319 -21.65 -0.79 -11.78
N ARG A 320 -21.56 -0.98 -10.45
CA ARG A 320 -22.40 -0.31 -9.43
C ARG A 320 -23.89 -0.67 -9.53
N LEU A 321 -24.20 -1.86 -10.04
CA LEU A 321 -25.59 -2.35 -10.16
C LEU A 321 -26.21 -2.54 -8.79
N THR A 322 -27.43 -2.03 -8.57
CA THR A 322 -28.20 -2.24 -7.34
C THR A 322 -29.09 -3.48 -7.39
N GLU A 323 -29.40 -3.94 -8.61
CA GLU A 323 -30.26 -5.08 -8.88
C GLU A 323 -29.72 -5.89 -10.07
N LEU A 324 -30.05 -7.19 -10.10
CA LEU A 324 -29.83 -8.05 -11.27
C LEU A 324 -31.18 -8.25 -11.96
N PRO A 325 -31.38 -7.79 -13.21
CA PRO A 325 -32.67 -7.91 -13.87
C PRO A 325 -33.03 -9.37 -14.12
N SER A 326 -34.26 -9.77 -13.78
CA SER A 326 -34.75 -11.15 -13.94
C SER A 326 -34.65 -11.65 -15.38
N SER A 327 -34.77 -10.76 -16.36
CA SER A 327 -34.62 -11.07 -17.78
C SER A 327 -33.25 -11.62 -18.18
N LEU A 328 -32.18 -11.31 -17.43
CA LEU A 328 -30.86 -11.89 -17.64
C LEU A 328 -30.87 -13.41 -17.42
N CYS A 329 -31.76 -13.90 -16.55
CA CYS A 329 -31.88 -15.32 -16.24
C CYS A 329 -32.50 -16.14 -17.38
N PHE A 330 -32.94 -15.50 -18.48
CA PHE A 330 -33.36 -16.18 -19.71
C PHE A 330 -32.20 -16.61 -20.62
N LEU A 331 -30.95 -16.27 -20.27
CA LEU A 331 -29.73 -16.73 -20.96
C LEU A 331 -29.41 -18.20 -20.63
N LYS A 332 -30.24 -19.14 -21.11
CA LYS A 332 -30.13 -20.59 -20.78
C LYS A 332 -28.79 -21.24 -21.19
N SER A 333 -28.01 -20.60 -22.05
CA SER A 333 -26.68 -21.06 -22.46
C SER A 333 -25.54 -20.67 -21.50
N LEU A 334 -25.83 -19.83 -20.51
CA LEU A 334 -24.80 -19.26 -19.64
C LEU A 334 -24.16 -20.32 -18.75
N VAL A 335 -22.83 -20.36 -18.76
CA VAL A 335 -21.97 -21.25 -17.98
C VAL A 335 -21.25 -20.47 -16.89
N GLU A 336 -20.80 -19.24 -17.18
CA GLU A 336 -20.16 -18.35 -16.22
C GLU A 336 -20.85 -16.99 -16.16
N LEU A 337 -21.22 -16.57 -14.95
CA LEU A 337 -21.78 -15.26 -14.66
C LEU A 337 -20.94 -14.57 -13.58
N ASN A 338 -20.40 -13.40 -13.92
CA ASN A 338 -19.66 -12.57 -12.97
C ASN A 338 -20.41 -11.26 -12.70
N ILE A 339 -21.00 -11.15 -11.51
CA ILE A 339 -21.71 -9.96 -11.02
C ILE A 339 -20.99 -9.29 -9.84
N ALA A 340 -19.71 -9.63 -9.64
CA ALA A 340 -18.96 -9.20 -8.47
C ALA A 340 -18.71 -7.69 -8.42
N THR A 341 -18.44 -7.15 -7.22
CA THR A 341 -18.11 -5.73 -7.02
C THR A 341 -19.22 -4.81 -7.54
N ASN A 342 -20.47 -5.13 -7.20
CA ASN A 342 -21.64 -4.30 -7.47
C ASN A 342 -22.31 -3.94 -6.12
N GLN A 343 -23.56 -3.50 -6.15
CA GLN A 343 -24.35 -3.14 -4.97
C GLN A 343 -25.64 -3.96 -4.90
N ILE A 344 -25.61 -5.19 -5.45
CA ILE A 344 -26.79 -6.05 -5.62
C ILE A 344 -27.22 -6.55 -4.24
N ALA A 345 -28.48 -6.29 -3.88
CA ALA A 345 -29.04 -6.69 -2.59
C ALA A 345 -29.65 -8.11 -2.60
N ALA A 346 -30.14 -8.57 -3.75
CA ALA A 346 -30.74 -9.90 -3.90
C ALA A 346 -30.52 -10.48 -5.30
N ILE A 347 -30.44 -11.81 -5.38
CA ILE A 347 -30.47 -12.56 -6.64
C ILE A 347 -31.94 -12.95 -6.92
N PRO A 348 -32.48 -12.70 -8.13
CA PRO A 348 -33.86 -13.04 -8.47
C PRO A 348 -34.10 -14.56 -8.48
N SER A 349 -35.32 -14.98 -8.16
CA SER A 349 -35.72 -16.40 -8.12
C SER A 349 -35.60 -17.10 -9.48
N GLU A 350 -35.69 -16.32 -10.56
CA GLU A 350 -35.56 -16.70 -11.95
C GLU A 350 -34.15 -17.18 -12.30
N ILE A 351 -33.15 -17.00 -11.42
CA ILE A 351 -31.79 -17.52 -11.60
C ILE A 351 -31.79 -19.02 -11.90
N SER A 352 -32.78 -19.75 -11.39
CA SER A 352 -33.07 -21.17 -11.69
C SER A 352 -33.17 -21.49 -13.18
N GLY A 353 -33.48 -20.50 -14.04
CA GLY A 353 -33.51 -20.63 -15.49
C GLY A 353 -32.13 -20.83 -16.14
N LEU A 354 -31.03 -20.47 -15.45
CA LEU A 354 -29.65 -20.64 -15.91
C LEU A 354 -29.15 -22.08 -15.71
N THR A 355 -29.88 -23.05 -16.26
CA THR A 355 -29.67 -24.50 -16.02
C THR A 355 -28.28 -25.06 -16.34
N LYS A 356 -27.45 -24.33 -17.11
CA LYS A 356 -26.06 -24.69 -17.48
C LYS A 356 -25.00 -23.94 -16.67
N LEU A 357 -25.40 -23.12 -15.71
CA LEU A 357 -24.45 -22.29 -14.96
C LEU A 357 -23.55 -23.17 -14.09
N GLU A 358 -22.24 -23.04 -14.30
CA GLU A 358 -21.19 -23.74 -13.56
C GLU A 358 -20.49 -22.81 -12.56
N ILE A 359 -20.31 -21.54 -12.92
CA ILE A 359 -19.56 -20.56 -12.14
C ILE A 359 -20.38 -19.29 -11.91
N LEU A 360 -20.57 -18.91 -10.64
CA LEU A 360 -21.20 -17.66 -10.24
C LEU A 360 -20.29 -16.87 -9.30
N HIS A 361 -19.76 -15.74 -9.79
CA HIS A 361 -19.03 -14.78 -8.97
C HIS A 361 -19.98 -13.69 -8.47
N ALA A 362 -20.31 -13.73 -7.17
CA ALA A 362 -21.22 -12.77 -6.53
C ALA A 362 -20.59 -12.01 -5.34
N HIS A 363 -19.26 -12.05 -5.22
CA HIS A 363 -18.52 -11.39 -4.15
C HIS A 363 -18.56 -9.85 -4.24
N ASN A 364 -18.33 -9.16 -3.12
CA ASN A 364 -18.41 -7.70 -3.02
C ASN A 364 -19.76 -7.17 -3.52
N ASN A 365 -20.85 -7.62 -2.91
CA ASN A 365 -22.21 -7.14 -3.13
C ASN A 365 -22.88 -6.89 -1.77
N ARG A 366 -24.21 -6.69 -1.77
CA ARG A 366 -25.01 -6.47 -0.55
C ARG A 366 -25.94 -7.65 -0.28
N LEU A 367 -25.58 -8.85 -0.73
CA LEU A 367 -26.45 -10.03 -0.61
C LEU A 367 -26.59 -10.45 0.86
N ALA A 368 -27.81 -10.63 1.33
CA ALA A 368 -28.09 -11.15 2.67
C ALA A 368 -28.65 -12.58 2.66
N SER A 369 -29.20 -13.03 1.54
CA SER A 369 -29.78 -14.36 1.34
C SER A 369 -29.61 -14.83 -0.11
N LEU A 370 -29.89 -16.11 -0.35
CA LEU A 370 -29.99 -16.70 -1.69
C LEU A 370 -31.38 -17.30 -1.86
N PRO A 371 -32.00 -17.25 -3.06
CA PRO A 371 -33.32 -17.82 -3.30
C PRO A 371 -33.28 -19.35 -3.28
N ASP A 372 -34.31 -20.00 -2.70
CA ASP A 372 -34.42 -21.47 -2.65
C ASP A 372 -34.41 -22.14 -4.02
N SER A 373 -34.92 -21.43 -5.05
CA SER A 373 -34.92 -21.88 -6.44
C SER A 373 -33.51 -22.10 -7.02
N MET A 374 -32.46 -21.54 -6.38
CA MET A 374 -31.07 -21.75 -6.76
C MET A 374 -30.65 -23.23 -6.64
N SER A 375 -31.35 -24.03 -5.82
CA SER A 375 -31.16 -25.49 -5.74
C SER A 375 -31.35 -26.22 -7.08
N ALA A 376 -32.04 -25.62 -8.06
CA ALA A 376 -32.20 -26.17 -9.40
C ALA A 376 -30.93 -26.08 -10.27
N LEU A 377 -29.92 -25.29 -9.87
CA LEU A 377 -28.65 -25.12 -10.59
C LEU A 377 -27.70 -26.31 -10.38
N THR A 378 -28.08 -27.45 -10.93
CA THR A 378 -27.40 -28.74 -10.72
C THR A 378 -25.98 -28.83 -11.29
N HIS A 379 -25.57 -27.91 -12.15
CA HIS A 379 -24.21 -27.83 -12.71
C HIS A 379 -23.31 -26.83 -11.97
N LEU A 380 -23.82 -26.07 -11.00
CA LEU A 380 -23.04 -25.04 -10.32
C LEU A 380 -21.97 -25.68 -9.45
N SER A 381 -20.70 -25.52 -9.84
CA SER A 381 -19.53 -26.08 -9.17
C SER A 381 -18.74 -25.02 -8.39
N MET A 382 -18.87 -23.74 -8.76
CA MET A 382 -18.20 -22.63 -8.10
C MET A 382 -19.16 -21.49 -7.80
N LEU A 383 -19.31 -21.19 -6.51
CA LEU A 383 -20.11 -20.07 -6.02
C LEU A 383 -19.27 -19.22 -5.07
N VAL A 384 -18.97 -17.98 -5.46
CA VAL A 384 -18.12 -17.07 -4.68
C VAL A 384 -18.98 -16.00 -4.01
N LEU A 385 -19.15 -16.08 -2.69
CA LEU A 385 -20.03 -15.20 -1.88
C LEU A 385 -19.27 -14.28 -0.91
N ALA A 386 -17.95 -14.19 -1.04
CA ALA A 386 -17.10 -13.35 -0.19
C ALA A 386 -17.60 -11.88 -0.15
N PHE A 387 -17.45 -11.21 0.99
CA PHE A 387 -17.76 -9.78 1.16
C PHE A 387 -19.20 -9.42 0.76
N ASN A 388 -20.14 -10.02 1.48
CA ASN A 388 -21.57 -9.74 1.39
C ASN A 388 -22.14 -9.48 2.81
N HIS A 389 -23.45 -9.61 3.01
CA HIS A 389 -24.13 -9.35 4.27
C HIS A 389 -24.81 -10.60 4.86
N PHE A 390 -24.30 -11.79 4.55
CA PHE A 390 -24.84 -13.04 5.09
C PHE A 390 -24.60 -13.12 6.60
N LEU A 391 -25.68 -13.38 7.36
CA LEU A 391 -25.65 -13.60 8.81
C LEU A 391 -25.43 -15.08 9.18
N GLU A 392 -25.74 -15.97 8.25
CA GLU A 392 -25.58 -17.42 8.38
C GLU A 392 -25.22 -18.02 7.01
N VAL A 393 -24.76 -19.27 7.02
CA VAL A 393 -24.57 -20.03 5.78
C VAL A 393 -25.95 -20.26 5.13
N PRO A 394 -26.16 -19.89 3.86
CA PRO A 394 -27.47 -20.02 3.22
C PRO A 394 -27.99 -21.47 3.19
N PRO A 395 -29.20 -21.77 3.70
CA PRO A 395 -29.73 -23.13 3.74
C PRO A 395 -29.81 -23.83 2.37
N VAL A 396 -29.99 -23.05 1.29
CA VAL A 396 -30.03 -23.58 -0.08
C VAL A 396 -28.75 -24.33 -0.47
N LEU A 397 -27.59 -24.00 0.12
CA LEU A 397 -26.33 -24.70 -0.14
C LEU A 397 -26.39 -26.18 0.27
N ALA A 398 -27.20 -26.53 1.28
CA ALA A 398 -27.44 -27.91 1.67
C ALA A 398 -28.22 -28.70 0.61
N ALA A 399 -29.12 -28.06 -0.13
CA ALA A 399 -29.83 -28.69 -1.25
C ALA A 399 -28.92 -28.85 -2.49
N MET A 400 -27.91 -27.99 -2.62
CA MET A 400 -26.90 -28.04 -3.70
C MET A 400 -25.71 -28.97 -3.40
N SER A 401 -25.71 -29.59 -2.20
CA SER A 401 -24.57 -30.30 -1.59
C SER A 401 -23.98 -31.48 -2.38
N ARG A 402 -24.66 -32.00 -3.42
CA ARG A 402 -24.10 -33.05 -4.28
C ARG A 402 -22.79 -32.65 -4.98
N TRP A 403 -22.49 -31.35 -5.07
CA TRP A 403 -21.33 -30.81 -5.78
C TRP A 403 -20.51 -29.79 -4.97
N CYS A 404 -20.98 -29.40 -3.78
CA CYS A 404 -20.35 -28.37 -2.96
C CYS A 404 -19.39 -28.98 -1.94
N GLU A 405 -18.11 -29.12 -2.29
CA GLU A 405 -17.07 -29.56 -1.34
C GLU A 405 -16.48 -28.40 -0.51
N ASN A 406 -16.79 -27.16 -0.89
CA ASN A 406 -16.12 -25.97 -0.34
C ASN A 406 -17.15 -24.90 0.03
N ILE A 407 -17.10 -24.40 1.26
CA ILE A 407 -17.79 -23.16 1.66
C ILE A 407 -16.75 -22.05 1.79
N VAL A 408 -16.81 -21.07 0.90
CA VAL A 408 -15.90 -19.92 0.90
C VAL A 408 -16.72 -18.64 1.02
N MET A 409 -16.83 -18.13 2.25
CA MET A 409 -17.65 -16.96 2.58
C MET A 409 -16.90 -15.92 3.45
N PRO A 410 -15.64 -15.56 3.13
CA PRO A 410 -14.93 -14.57 3.92
C PRO A 410 -15.56 -13.18 3.83
N GLY A 411 -15.41 -12.34 4.85
CA GLY A 411 -15.90 -10.96 4.84
C GLY A 411 -17.42 -10.81 4.95
N ASN A 412 -18.11 -11.81 5.52
CA ASN A 412 -19.54 -11.75 5.79
C ASN A 412 -19.80 -11.42 7.28
N ARG A 413 -21.02 -11.65 7.75
CA ARG A 413 -21.43 -11.42 9.14
C ARG A 413 -21.85 -12.72 9.80
N ILE A 414 -21.25 -13.84 9.39
CA ILE A 414 -21.60 -15.17 9.90
C ILE A 414 -21.15 -15.27 11.35
N SER A 415 -22.06 -15.66 12.24
CA SER A 415 -21.75 -15.88 13.66
C SER A 415 -21.81 -17.35 14.07
N SER A 416 -22.58 -18.18 13.36
CA SER A 416 -22.73 -19.61 13.65
C SER A 416 -23.21 -20.42 12.44
N ILE A 417 -23.17 -21.75 12.55
CA ILE A 417 -23.87 -22.69 11.66
C ILE A 417 -24.88 -23.47 12.51
N SER A 418 -26.14 -23.53 12.07
CA SER A 418 -27.16 -24.32 12.76
C SER A 418 -26.92 -25.83 12.63
N GLU A 419 -27.27 -26.60 13.65
CA GLU A 419 -27.05 -28.07 13.67
C GLU A 419 -27.73 -28.77 12.48
N ARG A 420 -28.98 -28.38 12.18
CA ARG A 420 -29.73 -28.90 11.03
C ARG A 420 -29.03 -28.67 9.70
N LEU A 421 -28.30 -27.56 9.58
CA LEU A 421 -27.57 -27.21 8.37
C LEU A 421 -26.25 -27.99 8.30
N ALA A 422 -25.51 -28.07 9.40
CA ALA A 422 -24.29 -28.87 9.51
C ALA A 422 -24.54 -30.34 9.14
N ASP A 423 -25.65 -30.93 9.62
CA ASP A 423 -26.03 -32.31 9.31
C ASP A 423 -26.25 -32.59 7.82
N ARG A 424 -26.68 -31.58 7.06
CA ARG A 424 -26.89 -31.71 5.61
C ARG A 424 -25.63 -31.42 4.80
N LEU A 425 -24.59 -30.92 5.44
CA LEU A 425 -23.35 -30.45 4.81
C LEU A 425 -22.12 -31.32 5.16
N LYS A 426 -22.36 -32.57 5.60
CA LYS A 426 -21.32 -33.55 5.97
C LYS A 426 -20.21 -33.81 4.93
N PRO A 427 -20.43 -33.69 3.59
CA PRO A 427 -19.38 -33.93 2.60
C PRO A 427 -18.32 -32.82 2.48
N ILE A 428 -18.49 -31.68 3.15
CA ILE A 428 -17.59 -30.53 3.00
C ILE A 428 -16.15 -30.89 3.39
N ARG A 429 -15.21 -30.49 2.52
CA ARG A 429 -13.77 -30.65 2.70
C ARG A 429 -13.07 -29.34 3.02
N ARG A 430 -13.61 -28.19 2.61
CA ARG A 430 -12.99 -26.88 2.86
C ARG A 430 -14.00 -25.86 3.38
N ILE A 431 -13.63 -25.17 4.45
CA ILE A 431 -14.38 -24.04 5.00
C ILE A 431 -13.44 -22.83 5.11
N ASN A 432 -13.87 -21.70 4.57
CA ASN A 432 -13.25 -20.41 4.78
C ASN A 432 -14.30 -19.40 5.25
N PHE A 433 -14.21 -19.05 6.53
CA PHE A 433 -15.00 -18.01 7.19
C PHE A 433 -14.14 -16.88 7.74
N ARG A 434 -13.00 -16.61 7.10
CA ARG A 434 -12.19 -15.46 7.46
C ARG A 434 -13.01 -14.16 7.52
N MET A 435 -12.68 -13.24 8.44
CA MET A 435 -13.35 -11.93 8.55
C MET A 435 -14.88 -12.06 8.67
N ASN A 436 -15.34 -12.88 9.62
CA ASN A 436 -16.75 -13.01 9.97
C ASN A 436 -16.96 -12.55 11.43
N GLN A 437 -18.10 -12.90 12.01
CA GLN A 437 -18.48 -12.52 13.37
C GLN A 437 -18.56 -13.76 14.28
N ILE A 438 -17.75 -14.78 13.99
CA ILE A 438 -17.75 -16.03 14.74
C ILE A 438 -17.15 -15.73 16.13
N SER A 439 -17.97 -15.90 17.16
CA SER A 439 -17.60 -15.75 18.56
C SER A 439 -17.93 -17.06 19.26
N LEU A 440 -16.90 -17.81 19.64
CA LEU A 440 -17.04 -19.08 20.34
C LEU A 440 -16.42 -18.92 21.73
N ASN A 441 -17.26 -18.99 22.76
CA ASN A 441 -16.92 -18.75 24.16
C ASN A 441 -17.07 -20.02 25.01
N GLY A 442 -16.33 -21.10 24.68
CA GLY A 442 -16.26 -22.35 25.45
C GLY A 442 -17.56 -23.17 25.61
N THR A 443 -18.72 -22.55 25.42
CA THR A 443 -20.07 -23.14 25.57
C THR A 443 -20.88 -23.02 24.28
N SER A 444 -20.62 -21.99 23.47
CA SER A 444 -21.14 -21.88 22.11
C SER A 444 -20.19 -22.60 21.15
N SER A 445 -20.68 -23.68 20.55
CA SER A 445 -19.95 -24.42 19.52
C SER A 445 -20.64 -24.21 18.18
N MET A 446 -19.85 -23.90 17.16
CA MET A 446 -20.27 -23.94 15.75
C MET A 446 -20.52 -25.39 15.27
N LYS A 447 -20.46 -26.37 16.19
CA LYS A 447 -20.63 -27.80 15.98
C LYS A 447 -19.77 -28.31 14.82
N LEU A 448 -18.51 -27.85 14.80
CA LEU A 448 -17.56 -28.19 13.75
C LEU A 448 -17.23 -29.69 13.76
N ASP A 449 -17.41 -30.37 14.90
CA ASP A 449 -17.33 -31.82 15.08
C ASP A 449 -18.19 -32.61 14.07
N ARG A 450 -19.24 -31.98 13.50
CA ARG A 450 -20.08 -32.61 12.47
C ARG A 450 -19.38 -32.73 11.10
N PHE A 451 -18.34 -31.95 10.81
CA PHE A 451 -17.64 -31.92 9.52
C PHE A 451 -16.46 -32.90 9.46
N GLN A 452 -16.75 -34.19 9.60
CA GLN A 452 -15.73 -35.25 9.69
C GLN A 452 -14.82 -35.40 8.45
N HIS A 453 -15.19 -34.83 7.30
CA HIS A 453 -14.39 -34.84 6.07
C HIS A 453 -13.57 -33.56 5.84
N LEU A 454 -13.58 -32.63 6.81
CA LEU A 454 -12.94 -31.34 6.68
C LEU A 454 -11.41 -31.49 6.65
N ALA A 455 -10.80 -31.02 5.56
CA ALA A 455 -9.36 -31.02 5.35
C ALA A 455 -8.74 -29.61 5.43
N TYR A 456 -9.56 -28.56 5.23
CA TYR A 456 -9.12 -27.17 5.25
C TYR A 456 -10.10 -26.31 6.05
N LEU A 457 -9.58 -25.56 7.01
CA LEU A 457 -10.36 -24.63 7.83
C LEU A 457 -9.62 -23.31 8.01
N ASP A 458 -10.21 -22.23 7.49
CA ASP A 458 -9.74 -20.85 7.69
C ASP A 458 -10.78 -20.05 8.48
N LEU A 459 -10.40 -19.67 9.70
CA LEU A 459 -11.18 -18.92 10.68
C LEU A 459 -10.50 -17.60 11.08
N ARG A 460 -9.55 -17.11 10.27
CA ARG A 460 -8.83 -15.85 10.57
C ARG A 460 -9.75 -14.66 10.78
N ASP A 461 -9.26 -13.67 11.53
CA ASP A 461 -9.94 -12.37 11.66
C ASP A 461 -11.39 -12.50 12.20
N ASN A 462 -11.59 -13.35 13.22
CA ASN A 462 -12.88 -13.56 13.91
C ASN A 462 -12.78 -13.13 15.40
N LEU A 463 -13.69 -13.62 16.24
CA LEU A 463 -13.73 -13.34 17.69
C LEU A 463 -13.65 -14.64 18.51
N ILE A 464 -12.90 -15.64 18.03
CA ILE A 464 -12.83 -16.95 18.66
C ILE A 464 -11.93 -16.87 19.89
N GLU A 465 -12.43 -17.33 21.04
CA GLU A 465 -11.69 -17.35 22.31
C GLU A 465 -11.25 -18.77 22.71
N SER A 466 -12.08 -19.77 22.43
CA SER A 466 -11.76 -21.18 22.66
C SER A 466 -12.27 -22.04 21.51
N LEU A 467 -11.50 -23.06 21.13
CA LEU A 467 -11.86 -23.96 20.02
C LEU A 467 -11.37 -25.39 20.28
N ASP A 468 -12.29 -26.34 20.20
CA ASP A 468 -11.98 -27.78 20.23
C ASP A 468 -12.28 -28.42 18.87
N LEU A 469 -11.22 -28.89 18.20
CA LEU A 469 -11.26 -29.62 16.94
C LEU A 469 -10.64 -31.02 17.07
N GLY A 470 -10.63 -31.59 18.29
CA GLY A 470 -10.07 -32.92 18.56
C GLY A 470 -10.70 -34.05 17.76
N ASP A 471 -11.96 -33.89 17.32
CA ASP A 471 -12.67 -34.88 16.51
C ASP A 471 -12.35 -34.81 15.01
N LEU A 472 -11.67 -33.77 14.53
CA LEU A 472 -11.42 -33.54 13.11
C LEU A 472 -10.13 -34.19 12.60
N ALA A 473 -10.10 -35.52 12.58
CA ALA A 473 -8.91 -36.32 12.25
C ALA A 473 -8.37 -36.16 10.81
N LEU A 474 -9.18 -35.62 9.88
CA LEU A 474 -8.79 -35.40 8.49
C LEU A 474 -8.32 -33.96 8.20
N LEU A 475 -8.28 -33.09 9.20
CA LEU A 475 -7.86 -31.71 9.03
C LEU A 475 -6.37 -31.65 8.66
N GLU A 476 -6.05 -31.07 7.50
CA GLU A 476 -4.68 -30.93 7.00
C GLU A 476 -4.17 -29.49 7.16
N PHE A 477 -5.04 -28.51 6.91
CA PHE A 477 -4.70 -27.10 6.96
C PHE A 477 -5.63 -26.39 7.93
N PHE A 478 -5.06 -25.81 8.98
CA PHE A 478 -5.78 -25.02 9.96
C PHE A 478 -5.20 -23.62 10.07
N CYS A 479 -6.06 -22.62 9.96
CA CYS A 479 -5.67 -21.22 10.02
C CYS A 479 -6.65 -20.45 10.90
N CYS A 480 -6.15 -19.86 11.99
CA CYS A 480 -6.94 -19.14 12.98
C CYS A 480 -6.20 -17.89 13.51
N GLU A 481 -5.36 -17.29 12.67
CA GLU A 481 -4.63 -16.06 12.99
C GLU A 481 -5.57 -14.91 13.39
N ARG A 482 -5.08 -13.96 14.19
CA ARG A 482 -5.77 -12.71 14.56
C ARG A 482 -7.17 -12.96 15.14
N ASN A 483 -7.21 -13.82 16.16
CA ASN A 483 -8.39 -14.09 16.97
C ASN A 483 -8.09 -13.70 18.43
N ARG A 484 -8.82 -14.27 19.39
CA ARG A 484 -8.59 -14.08 20.83
C ARG A 484 -8.33 -15.43 21.51
N LEU A 485 -7.80 -16.39 20.75
CA LEU A 485 -7.74 -17.79 21.13
C LEU A 485 -6.83 -17.99 22.33
N ALA A 486 -7.40 -18.40 23.45
CA ALA A 486 -6.69 -18.74 24.68
C ALA A 486 -6.55 -20.26 24.85
N GLU A 487 -7.52 -21.02 24.34
CA GLU A 487 -7.56 -22.48 24.38
C GLU A 487 -7.80 -23.03 22.97
N LEU A 488 -7.01 -24.01 22.57
CA LEU A 488 -7.12 -24.67 21.29
C LEU A 488 -6.74 -26.13 21.43
N LYS A 489 -7.66 -27.04 21.04
CA LYS A 489 -7.37 -28.45 20.89
C LYS A 489 -7.49 -28.87 19.43
N LEU A 490 -6.47 -29.55 18.90
CA LEU A 490 -6.45 -30.05 17.52
C LEU A 490 -6.20 -31.55 17.45
N ASN A 491 -6.71 -32.19 16.40
CA ASN A 491 -6.32 -33.54 16.04
C ASN A 491 -5.09 -33.55 15.12
N GLY A 492 -3.98 -34.14 15.56
CA GLY A 492 -2.74 -34.13 14.76
C GLY A 492 -2.65 -35.13 13.61
N ARG A 493 -3.60 -36.07 13.47
CA ARG A 493 -3.45 -37.25 12.59
C ARG A 493 -3.13 -36.92 11.13
N SER A 494 -3.66 -35.82 10.60
CA SER A 494 -3.49 -35.42 9.19
C SER A 494 -2.89 -34.02 9.01
N LEU A 495 -2.59 -33.30 10.09
CA LEU A 495 -2.19 -31.90 10.03
C LEU A 495 -0.86 -31.73 9.30
N LYS A 496 -0.85 -30.80 8.34
CA LYS A 496 0.32 -30.37 7.54
C LYS A 496 0.69 -28.92 7.82
N SER A 497 -0.29 -28.06 8.10
CA SER A 497 -0.04 -26.64 8.37
C SER A 497 -0.96 -26.09 9.45
N VAL A 498 -0.37 -25.40 10.42
CA VAL A 498 -1.07 -24.77 11.54
C VAL A 498 -0.62 -23.31 11.65
N LEU A 499 -1.53 -22.37 11.43
CA LEU A 499 -1.31 -20.93 11.44
C LEU A 499 -2.11 -20.27 12.57
N LEU A 500 -1.42 -19.81 13.61
CA LEU A 500 -1.99 -19.33 14.88
C LEU A 500 -1.47 -17.96 15.31
N GLU A 501 -0.81 -17.22 14.41
CA GLU A 501 -0.27 -15.89 14.67
C GLU A 501 -1.30 -14.93 15.31
N ASP A 502 -0.87 -14.05 16.20
CA ASP A 502 -1.72 -13.02 16.84
C ASP A 502 -2.92 -13.62 17.60
N ASN A 503 -2.61 -14.40 18.64
CA ASN A 503 -3.60 -14.98 19.55
C ASN A 503 -3.16 -14.84 21.01
N ARG A 504 -3.75 -15.61 21.93
CA ARG A 504 -3.48 -15.54 23.38
C ARG A 504 -3.14 -16.92 23.96
N LEU A 505 -2.66 -17.86 23.13
CA LEU A 505 -2.40 -19.23 23.52
C LEU A 505 -1.26 -19.28 24.53
N ALA A 506 -1.49 -19.96 25.65
CA ALA A 506 -0.46 -20.25 26.65
C ALA A 506 0.24 -21.60 26.43
N SER A 507 -0.42 -22.51 25.70
CA SER A 507 0.09 -23.83 25.34
C SER A 507 -0.44 -24.27 23.97
N LEU A 508 0.15 -25.32 23.40
CA LEU A 508 -0.25 -25.92 22.13
C LEU A 508 -0.72 -27.35 22.38
N ASP A 509 -2.03 -27.60 22.29
CA ASP A 509 -2.65 -28.92 22.50
C ASP A 509 -3.02 -29.55 21.15
N ILE A 510 -2.20 -30.51 20.70
CA ILE A 510 -2.40 -31.27 19.47
C ILE A 510 -2.21 -32.76 19.76
N GLU A 511 -3.30 -33.52 19.72
CA GLU A 511 -3.29 -34.96 20.00
C GLU A 511 -4.08 -35.75 18.93
N PRO A 512 -3.55 -36.86 18.39
CA PRO A 512 -2.21 -37.41 18.61
C PRO A 512 -1.11 -36.54 17.98
N GLN A 513 0.16 -36.89 18.20
CA GLN A 513 1.33 -36.19 17.63
C GLN A 513 1.19 -35.98 16.10
N PRO A 514 1.41 -34.75 15.58
CA PRO A 514 1.17 -34.45 14.18
C PRO A 514 2.36 -34.81 13.28
N GLU A 515 2.50 -36.10 12.94
CA GLU A 515 3.63 -36.63 12.15
C GLU A 515 3.77 -36.04 10.72
N TYR A 516 2.70 -35.43 10.21
CA TYR A 516 2.66 -34.83 8.86
C TYR A 516 2.90 -33.31 8.86
N LEU A 517 3.14 -32.70 10.02
CA LEU A 517 3.25 -31.24 10.12
C LEU A 517 4.51 -30.74 9.40
N GLU A 518 4.31 -29.83 8.44
CA GLU A 518 5.37 -29.21 7.64
C GLU A 518 5.59 -27.74 8.04
N TYR A 519 4.53 -27.08 8.47
CA TYR A 519 4.53 -25.65 8.79
C TYR A 519 3.79 -25.38 10.09
N LEU A 520 4.47 -24.75 11.05
CA LEU A 520 3.89 -24.26 12.28
C LEU A 520 4.21 -22.78 12.43
N ASP A 521 3.19 -21.97 12.62
CA ASP A 521 3.33 -20.58 13.06
C ASP A 521 2.45 -20.34 14.28
N ALA A 522 3.10 -20.17 15.42
CA ALA A 522 2.48 -19.79 16.69
C ALA A 522 3.11 -18.50 17.23
N SER A 523 3.57 -17.62 16.35
CA SER A 523 4.13 -16.32 16.72
C SER A 523 3.09 -15.42 17.36
N HIS A 524 3.50 -14.39 18.10
CA HIS A 524 2.58 -13.42 18.74
C HIS A 524 1.50 -14.11 19.59
N ASN A 525 1.93 -14.98 20.50
CA ASN A 525 1.09 -15.68 21.46
C ASN A 525 1.65 -15.48 22.88
N ARG A 526 1.24 -16.33 23.83
CA ARG A 526 1.69 -16.29 25.24
C ARG A 526 2.34 -17.61 25.65
N LEU A 527 2.94 -18.34 24.70
CA LEU A 527 3.54 -19.65 24.94
C LEU A 527 4.72 -19.50 25.89
N THR A 528 4.74 -20.28 26.96
CA THR A 528 5.87 -20.35 27.91
C THR A 528 6.78 -21.54 27.65
N GLN A 529 6.23 -22.60 27.05
CA GLN A 529 6.90 -23.83 26.70
C GLN A 529 6.34 -24.41 25.41
N LEU A 530 7.06 -25.35 24.82
CA LEU A 530 6.67 -26.08 23.63
C LEU A 530 6.54 -27.59 23.91
N PRO A 531 5.64 -28.30 23.22
CA PRO A 531 5.56 -29.75 23.35
C PRO A 531 6.86 -30.43 22.89
N ALA A 532 7.33 -31.42 23.67
CA ALA A 532 8.57 -32.15 23.39
C ALA A 532 8.56 -32.84 22.01
N TYR A 533 7.38 -33.32 21.58
CA TYR A 533 7.21 -34.01 20.29
C TYR A 533 7.59 -33.15 19.08
N LEU A 534 7.64 -31.81 19.19
CA LEU A 534 8.09 -30.94 18.09
C LEU A 534 9.52 -31.30 17.65
N GLY A 535 10.37 -31.71 18.61
CA GLY A 535 11.71 -32.18 18.33
C GLY A 535 11.77 -33.52 17.59
N GLU A 536 10.66 -34.23 17.42
CA GLU A 536 10.57 -35.53 16.76
C GLU A 536 9.97 -35.46 15.35
N LEU A 537 9.43 -34.30 14.96
CA LEU A 537 8.72 -34.12 13.70
C LEU A 537 9.68 -34.10 12.51
N LYS A 538 9.75 -35.22 11.78
CA LYS A 538 10.64 -35.40 10.62
C LYS A 538 10.30 -34.53 9.42
N ARG A 539 9.03 -34.13 9.28
CA ARG A 539 8.51 -33.35 8.14
C ARG A 539 8.47 -31.84 8.39
N LEU A 540 8.68 -31.39 9.62
CA LEU A 540 8.60 -29.96 9.94
C LEU A 540 9.71 -29.21 9.17
N VAL A 541 9.31 -28.27 8.32
CA VAL A 541 10.22 -27.48 7.47
C VAL A 541 10.37 -26.05 8.00
N HIS A 542 9.28 -25.45 8.47
CA HIS A 542 9.24 -24.09 8.99
C HIS A 542 8.56 -24.07 10.35
N CYS A 543 9.23 -23.47 11.33
CA CYS A 543 8.70 -23.25 12.67
C CYS A 543 8.88 -21.79 13.06
N ARG A 544 7.77 -21.07 13.24
CA ARG A 544 7.71 -19.65 13.64
C ARG A 544 7.08 -19.55 15.02
N LEU A 545 7.82 -18.97 15.94
CA LEU A 545 7.56 -18.95 17.39
C LEU A 545 7.88 -17.59 18.01
N SER A 546 8.11 -16.57 17.18
CA SER A 546 8.55 -15.26 17.66
C SER A 546 7.49 -14.57 18.51
N HIS A 547 7.90 -13.64 19.38
CA HIS A 547 6.98 -12.89 20.25
C HIS A 547 6.12 -13.82 21.13
N ASN A 548 6.79 -14.63 21.93
CA ASN A 548 6.21 -15.48 22.97
C ASN A 548 7.02 -15.29 24.26
N PHE A 549 6.79 -16.14 25.26
CA PHE A 549 7.51 -16.16 26.53
C PHE A 549 8.33 -17.45 26.71
N LEU A 550 8.83 -18.03 25.61
CA LEU A 550 9.56 -19.29 25.63
C LEU A 550 10.90 -19.12 26.36
N THR A 551 11.21 -20.04 27.26
CA THR A 551 12.47 -20.04 28.02
C THR A 551 13.52 -21.01 27.46
N GLU A 552 13.06 -22.00 26.68
CA GLU A 552 13.88 -23.03 26.05
C GLU A 552 13.23 -23.54 24.76
N LEU A 553 14.02 -24.20 23.93
CA LEU A 553 13.57 -24.88 22.71
C LEU A 553 13.77 -26.39 22.86
N PRO A 554 12.85 -27.23 22.34
CA PRO A 554 13.01 -28.68 22.37
C PRO A 554 14.34 -29.13 21.73
N PRO A 555 15.19 -29.90 22.46
CA PRO A 555 16.52 -30.29 21.96
C PRO A 555 16.48 -31.04 20.62
N GLY A 556 15.44 -31.85 20.41
CA GLY A 556 15.27 -32.63 19.18
C GLY A 556 15.18 -31.80 17.88
N LEU A 557 14.89 -30.49 17.96
CA LEU A 557 14.90 -29.59 16.80
C LEU A 557 16.31 -29.41 16.19
N PHE A 558 17.36 -29.68 16.97
CA PHE A 558 18.76 -29.48 16.59
C PHE A 558 19.50 -30.79 16.28
N LEU A 559 18.76 -31.91 16.20
CA LEU A 559 19.28 -33.22 15.85
C LEU A 559 19.09 -33.54 14.37
N ASP A 560 19.77 -34.58 13.92
CA ASP A 560 19.74 -35.07 12.55
C ASP A 560 18.42 -35.77 12.21
N GLY A 561 18.20 -36.00 10.91
CA GLY A 561 16.98 -36.65 10.41
C GLY A 561 15.73 -35.77 10.47
N ARG A 562 15.88 -34.45 10.59
CA ARG A 562 14.80 -33.45 10.48
C ARG A 562 14.89 -32.69 9.16
N GLN A 563 13.75 -32.27 8.63
CA GLN A 563 13.66 -31.41 7.43
C GLN A 563 13.59 -29.92 7.76
N LEU A 564 13.81 -29.53 9.02
CA LEU A 564 13.69 -28.16 9.49
C LEU A 564 14.72 -27.28 8.78
N LYS A 565 14.23 -26.30 8.02
CA LYS A 565 15.06 -25.34 7.28
C LYS A 565 15.09 -23.97 7.94
N ALA A 566 13.97 -23.55 8.51
CA ALA A 566 13.85 -22.24 9.15
C ALA A 566 13.24 -22.38 10.54
N LEU A 567 13.98 -21.90 11.53
CA LEU A 567 13.54 -21.77 12.91
C LEU A 567 13.61 -20.30 13.32
N ILE A 568 12.44 -19.70 13.51
CA ILE A 568 12.30 -18.29 13.84
C ILE A 568 11.69 -18.19 15.24
N ALA A 569 12.51 -17.91 16.23
CA ALA A 569 12.14 -17.86 17.64
C ALA A 569 12.70 -16.60 18.33
N GLY A 570 12.72 -15.47 17.62
CA GLY A 570 13.13 -14.19 18.17
C GLY A 570 12.09 -13.60 19.14
N HIS A 571 12.47 -12.60 19.95
CA HIS A 571 11.58 -11.97 20.94
C HIS A 571 10.93 -13.01 21.88
N ASN A 572 11.78 -13.75 22.58
CA ASN A 572 11.41 -14.73 23.60
C ASN A 572 12.32 -14.54 24.83
N ALA A 573 12.26 -15.47 25.79
CA ALA A 573 13.07 -15.48 27.00
C ALA A 573 14.11 -16.63 26.98
N ILE A 574 14.60 -17.03 25.79
CA ILE A 574 15.44 -18.23 25.65
C ILE A 574 16.82 -17.98 26.26
N HIS A 575 17.21 -18.82 27.23
CA HIS A 575 18.48 -18.67 27.97
C HIS A 575 19.67 -19.41 27.36
N SER A 576 19.42 -20.53 26.68
CA SER A 576 20.46 -21.38 26.08
C SER A 576 19.91 -22.22 24.94
N LEU A 577 20.79 -22.60 24.03
CA LEU A 577 20.56 -23.67 23.05
C LEU A 577 21.01 -25.02 23.63
N PRO A 578 20.47 -26.15 23.14
CA PRO A 578 20.91 -27.48 23.59
C PRO A 578 22.38 -27.72 23.26
N ASP A 579 23.13 -28.36 24.18
CA ASP A 579 24.56 -28.62 24.00
C ASP A 579 24.83 -29.62 22.85
N GLU A 580 23.89 -30.56 22.62
CA GLU A 580 23.97 -31.52 21.53
C GLU A 580 23.31 -30.99 20.26
N ILE A 581 24.12 -30.68 19.24
CA ILE A 581 23.68 -30.27 17.90
C ILE A 581 24.38 -31.19 16.89
N ARG A 582 23.61 -31.91 16.06
CA ARG A 582 24.14 -32.93 15.14
C ARG A 582 23.52 -32.80 13.75
N ASP A 583 24.36 -32.53 12.74
CA ASP A 583 24.02 -32.47 11.30
C ASP A 583 22.59 -32.00 10.98
N CYS A 584 22.19 -30.87 11.58
CA CYS A 584 20.84 -30.37 11.46
C CYS A 584 20.68 -29.56 10.16
N GLY A 585 19.51 -29.71 9.53
CA GLY A 585 19.19 -29.17 8.22
C GLY A 585 18.91 -27.67 8.15
N ILE A 586 18.98 -26.95 9.28
CA ILE A 586 18.58 -25.54 9.38
C ILE A 586 19.48 -24.67 8.49
N GLU A 587 18.83 -23.86 7.65
CA GLU A 587 19.44 -22.85 6.79
C GLU A 587 19.30 -21.44 7.38
N GLU A 588 18.23 -21.20 8.14
CA GLU A 588 17.88 -19.91 8.74
C GLU A 588 17.54 -20.08 10.22
N LEU A 589 18.36 -19.50 11.09
CA LEU A 589 18.17 -19.51 12.53
C LEU A 589 18.06 -18.07 13.05
N GLN A 590 16.87 -17.71 13.52
CA GLN A 590 16.59 -16.37 14.05
C GLN A 590 16.25 -16.47 15.54
N LEU A 591 17.14 -15.94 16.36
CA LEU A 591 17.10 -15.98 17.83
C LEU A 591 17.36 -14.59 18.44
N GLN A 592 17.13 -13.53 17.67
CA GLN A 592 17.27 -12.16 18.15
C GLN A 592 16.34 -11.87 19.34
N HIS A 593 16.72 -10.94 20.21
CA HIS A 593 15.91 -10.53 21.36
C HIS A 593 15.56 -11.72 22.27
N ASN A 594 16.61 -12.39 22.75
CA ASN A 594 16.55 -13.49 23.71
C ASN A 594 17.62 -13.25 24.80
N TRP A 595 17.84 -14.23 25.68
CA TRP A 595 18.74 -14.10 26.82
C TRP A 595 19.93 -15.06 26.75
N LEU A 596 20.38 -15.42 25.54
CA LEU A 596 21.51 -16.33 25.32
C LEU A 596 22.82 -15.72 25.85
N SER A 597 23.45 -16.39 26.81
CA SER A 597 24.75 -15.96 27.37
C SER A 597 25.95 -16.66 26.72
N ARG A 598 25.74 -17.85 26.17
CA ARG A 598 26.73 -18.65 25.43
C ARG A 598 26.06 -19.40 24.28
N LEU A 599 26.86 -19.80 23.29
CA LEU A 599 26.46 -20.78 22.28
C LEU A 599 27.14 -22.14 22.56
N PRO A 600 26.51 -23.27 22.21
CA PRO A 600 27.12 -24.58 22.27
C PRO A 600 28.36 -24.71 21.36
N ASP A 601 29.35 -25.48 21.78
CA ASP A 601 30.59 -25.70 21.00
C ASP A 601 30.33 -26.28 19.61
N ALA A 602 29.31 -27.13 19.49
CA ALA A 602 28.91 -27.77 18.25
C ALA A 602 27.99 -26.92 17.35
N VAL A 603 27.67 -25.67 17.69
CA VAL A 603 26.65 -24.89 16.95
C VAL A 603 27.00 -24.70 15.47
N PHE A 604 28.27 -24.40 15.17
CA PHE A 604 28.70 -24.11 13.79
C PHE A 604 29.03 -25.38 12.99
N SER A 605 29.56 -26.41 13.66
CA SER A 605 29.86 -27.71 13.04
C SER A 605 28.61 -28.58 12.86
N GLY A 606 27.66 -28.49 13.79
CA GLY A 606 26.38 -29.20 13.78
C GLY A 606 25.31 -28.56 12.90
N LEU A 607 25.52 -27.34 12.38
CA LEU A 607 24.63 -26.64 11.44
C LEU A 607 25.32 -26.35 10.09
N PRO A 608 25.72 -27.38 9.32
CA PRO A 608 26.53 -27.20 8.10
C PRO A 608 25.80 -26.49 6.96
N ARG A 609 24.46 -26.38 7.03
CA ARG A 609 23.63 -25.73 6.02
C ARG A 609 23.28 -24.28 6.35
N LEU A 610 23.69 -23.79 7.52
CA LEU A 610 23.32 -22.46 8.00
C LEU A 610 23.82 -21.36 7.05
N ARG A 611 22.90 -20.50 6.63
CA ARG A 611 23.13 -19.36 5.74
C ARG A 611 22.88 -18.03 6.43
N LEU A 612 21.89 -18.00 7.33
CA LEU A 612 21.53 -16.83 8.11
C LEU A 612 21.46 -17.21 9.59
N LEU A 613 22.21 -16.48 10.41
CA LEU A 613 22.15 -16.57 11.86
C LEU A 613 21.94 -15.18 12.46
N ASN A 614 20.81 -15.00 13.15
CA ASN A 614 20.52 -13.78 13.88
C ASN A 614 20.50 -14.02 15.39
N LEU A 615 21.45 -13.41 16.09
CA LEU A 615 21.66 -13.49 17.54
C LEU A 615 21.67 -12.08 18.18
N THR A 616 21.06 -11.12 17.51
CA THR A 616 21.02 -9.72 17.96
C THR A 616 20.32 -9.59 19.30
N ARG A 617 20.80 -8.68 20.16
CA ARG A 617 20.22 -8.44 21.48
C ARG A 617 20.10 -9.75 22.29
N ASN A 618 21.26 -10.34 22.51
CA ASN A 618 21.47 -11.43 23.46
C ASN A 618 22.54 -10.98 24.47
N ARG A 619 23.12 -11.90 25.24
CA ARG A 619 24.12 -11.62 26.28
C ARG A 619 25.44 -12.34 26.01
N LEU A 620 25.76 -12.58 24.73
CA LEU A 620 26.93 -13.34 24.33
C LEU A 620 28.21 -12.56 24.64
N THR A 621 29.15 -13.21 25.33
CA THR A 621 30.48 -12.65 25.66
C THR A 621 31.59 -13.20 24.75
N SER A 622 31.38 -14.39 24.19
CA SER A 622 32.33 -15.07 23.29
C SER A 622 31.60 -15.94 22.27
N LEU A 623 32.35 -16.41 21.27
CA LEU A 623 31.86 -17.35 20.25
C LEU A 623 32.64 -18.67 20.32
N PRO A 624 31.98 -19.82 20.15
CA PRO A 624 32.65 -21.12 20.13
C PRO A 624 33.49 -21.29 18.86
N ARG A 625 34.57 -22.08 18.96
CA ARG A 625 35.41 -22.38 17.79
C ARG A 625 34.64 -23.28 16.81
N PRO A 626 34.79 -23.08 15.49
CA PRO A 626 34.01 -23.85 14.51
C PRO A 626 34.44 -25.31 14.39
N GLU A 627 35.72 -25.58 14.67
CA GLU A 627 36.30 -26.92 14.74
C GLU A 627 36.19 -27.40 16.18
N GLY A 628 35.19 -28.24 16.48
CA GLY A 628 34.99 -28.75 17.83
C GLY A 628 36.21 -29.51 18.32
N GLY A 629 37.01 -28.90 19.20
CA GLY A 629 37.96 -29.51 20.13
C GLY A 629 39.01 -30.54 19.65
N GLN A 630 39.07 -30.95 18.38
CA GLN A 630 39.98 -32.00 17.95
C GLN A 630 41.35 -31.44 17.56
N THR A 631 42.34 -31.87 18.33
CA THR A 631 43.78 -31.59 18.20
C THR A 631 44.46 -32.41 17.09
N SER A 632 43.77 -32.75 16.00
CA SER A 632 44.38 -33.49 14.89
C SER A 632 45.22 -32.57 14.01
N ALA A 633 46.46 -32.98 13.76
CA ALA A 633 47.56 -32.23 13.15
C ALA A 633 47.37 -31.81 11.67
N ASP A 634 46.16 -31.95 11.11
CA ASP A 634 45.82 -31.49 9.76
C ASP A 634 44.59 -30.56 9.86
N PRO A 635 44.72 -29.25 9.56
CA PRO A 635 43.58 -28.33 9.57
C PRO A 635 42.69 -28.62 8.35
N ILE A 636 41.62 -29.38 8.56
CA ILE A 636 40.53 -29.48 7.58
C ILE A 636 39.88 -28.10 7.52
N GLU A 637 40.02 -27.38 6.40
CA GLU A 637 39.41 -26.07 6.22
C GLU A 637 37.92 -26.10 6.57
N PHE A 638 37.54 -25.39 7.64
CA PHE A 638 36.15 -25.21 8.04
C PHE A 638 35.36 -24.48 6.93
N ASN A 639 34.54 -25.23 6.20
CA ASN A 639 33.82 -24.73 5.02
C ASN A 639 32.35 -24.37 5.35
N SER A 640 32.16 -23.21 5.99
CA SER A 640 30.82 -22.71 6.32
C SER A 640 30.06 -22.15 5.11
N ARG A 641 28.73 -22.33 5.12
CA ARG A 641 27.79 -21.71 4.16
C ARG A 641 27.21 -20.38 4.66
N LEU A 642 27.61 -19.93 5.86
CA LEU A 642 27.07 -18.74 6.49
C LEU A 642 27.36 -17.50 5.63
N GLN A 643 26.31 -16.75 5.33
CA GLN A 643 26.36 -15.55 4.49
C GLN A 643 25.94 -14.31 5.28
N GLU A 644 25.02 -14.46 6.22
CA GLU A 644 24.51 -13.37 7.04
C GLU A 644 24.63 -13.73 8.52
N LEU A 645 25.39 -12.91 9.25
CA LEU A 645 25.59 -13.07 10.68
C LEU A 645 25.33 -11.75 11.39
N SER A 646 24.29 -11.76 12.22
CA SER A 646 23.90 -10.64 13.06
C SER A 646 24.19 -10.95 14.53
N LEU A 647 25.11 -10.19 15.12
CA LEU A 647 25.60 -10.31 16.50
C LEU A 647 25.52 -8.96 17.25
N SER A 648 24.78 -7.98 16.71
CA SER A 648 24.66 -6.66 17.33
C SER A 648 24.04 -6.74 18.73
N PHE A 649 24.34 -5.77 19.60
CA PHE A 649 23.82 -5.69 20.97
C PHE A 649 24.13 -6.96 21.77
N ASN A 650 25.41 -7.31 21.83
CA ASN A 650 25.94 -8.36 22.70
C ASN A 650 27.11 -7.79 23.51
N HIS A 651 27.89 -8.65 24.17
CA HIS A 651 29.04 -8.27 24.98
C HIS A 651 30.35 -8.85 24.40
N LEU A 652 30.44 -8.98 23.07
CA LEU A 652 31.60 -9.57 22.40
C LEU A 652 32.80 -8.62 22.42
N ASP A 653 33.99 -9.15 22.66
CA ASP A 653 35.26 -8.44 22.56
C ASP A 653 36.07 -8.89 21.32
N ASN A 654 37.34 -8.48 21.23
CA ASN A 654 38.22 -8.84 20.11
C ASN A 654 38.46 -10.35 19.95
N SER A 655 38.23 -11.17 20.99
CA SER A 655 38.38 -12.63 20.90
C SER A 655 37.40 -13.24 19.89
N ALA A 656 36.21 -12.66 19.76
CA ALA A 656 35.19 -13.09 18.80
C ALA A 656 35.66 -12.93 17.35
N LEU A 657 36.46 -11.90 17.05
CA LEU A 657 36.97 -11.64 15.70
C LEU A 657 37.82 -12.80 15.16
N ARG A 658 38.54 -13.51 16.04
CA ARG A 658 39.36 -14.67 15.65
C ARG A 658 38.51 -15.82 15.13
N VAL A 659 37.35 -16.04 15.74
CA VAL A 659 36.38 -17.05 15.31
C VAL A 659 35.67 -16.58 14.04
N LEU A 660 35.31 -15.29 13.98
CA LEU A 660 34.63 -14.72 12.82
C LEU A 660 35.46 -14.76 11.54
N ALA A 661 36.79 -14.70 11.66
CA ALA A 661 37.72 -14.84 10.53
C ALA A 661 37.56 -16.18 9.78
N SER A 662 37.05 -17.23 10.44
CA SER A 662 36.82 -18.54 9.80
C SER A 662 35.62 -18.57 8.84
N PHE A 663 34.78 -17.53 8.79
CA PHE A 663 33.57 -17.48 7.95
C PHE A 663 33.78 -16.65 6.66
N HIS A 664 34.68 -17.13 5.80
CA HIS A 664 35.12 -16.49 4.56
C HIS A 664 34.01 -16.12 3.55
N ARG A 665 32.82 -16.75 3.65
CA ARG A 665 31.67 -16.53 2.75
C ARG A 665 30.69 -15.47 3.26
N LEU A 666 30.95 -14.84 4.40
CA LEU A 666 30.11 -13.79 4.94
C LEU A 666 29.97 -12.64 3.93
N ARG A 667 28.71 -12.25 3.72
CA ARG A 667 28.30 -11.11 2.91
C ARG A 667 27.79 -9.99 3.80
N VAL A 668 27.18 -10.31 4.93
CA VAL A 668 26.64 -9.36 5.89
C VAL A 668 27.15 -9.74 7.27
N LEU A 669 27.85 -8.81 7.92
CA LEU A 669 28.32 -8.96 9.29
C LEU A 669 27.91 -7.73 10.10
N ARG A 670 27.09 -7.96 11.13
CA ARG A 670 26.64 -6.92 12.05
C ARG A 670 27.14 -7.22 13.46
N LEU A 671 27.98 -6.33 13.97
CA LEU A 671 28.64 -6.36 15.26
C LEU A 671 28.38 -5.08 16.06
N ALA A 672 27.31 -4.35 15.73
CA ALA A 672 27.03 -3.06 16.34
C ALA A 672 26.81 -3.21 17.85
N PHE A 673 27.24 -2.25 18.66
CA PHE A 673 27.03 -2.21 20.11
C PHE A 673 27.54 -3.48 20.81
N ASN A 674 28.85 -3.72 20.65
CA ASN A 674 29.64 -4.73 21.37
C ASN A 674 30.82 -4.03 22.09
N GLN A 675 31.84 -4.78 22.49
CA GLN A 675 33.02 -4.30 23.23
C GLN A 675 34.31 -4.42 22.40
N ILE A 676 34.22 -4.31 21.08
CA ILE A 676 35.36 -4.45 20.16
C ILE A 676 36.20 -3.16 20.21
N THR A 677 37.52 -3.30 20.36
CA THR A 677 38.46 -2.15 20.47
C THR A 677 39.31 -1.95 19.22
N GLU A 678 39.53 -3.01 18.42
CA GLU A 678 40.28 -2.93 17.17
C GLU A 678 39.78 -3.92 16.12
N LEU A 679 39.91 -3.54 14.84
CA LEU A 679 39.76 -4.45 13.71
C LEU A 679 41.14 -4.66 13.08
N THR A 680 41.63 -5.89 13.08
CA THR A 680 42.95 -6.20 12.51
C THR A 680 42.89 -6.35 10.98
N ASP A 681 44.01 -6.07 10.29
CA ASP A 681 44.10 -6.25 8.83
C ASP A 681 43.96 -7.71 8.39
N GLU A 682 44.35 -8.66 9.24
CA GLU A 682 44.16 -10.09 8.98
C GLU A 682 42.67 -10.46 8.97
N PHE A 683 41.92 -10.01 9.98
CA PHE A 683 40.49 -10.23 10.07
C PHE A 683 39.74 -9.70 8.84
N ILE A 684 39.99 -8.45 8.44
CA ILE A 684 39.30 -7.86 7.29
C ILE A 684 39.63 -8.59 5.98
N ARG A 685 40.90 -8.98 5.78
CA ARG A 685 41.31 -9.74 4.58
C ARG A 685 40.66 -11.12 4.49
N SER A 686 40.36 -11.76 5.63
CA SER A 686 39.66 -13.05 5.64
C SER A 686 38.22 -12.96 5.10
N LEU A 687 37.58 -11.80 5.18
CA LEU A 687 36.17 -11.58 4.80
C LEU A 687 36.01 -10.93 3.42
N SER A 688 36.68 -11.47 2.40
CA SER A 688 36.71 -10.87 1.04
C SER A 688 35.35 -10.81 0.31
N PHE A 689 34.35 -11.58 0.77
CA PHE A 689 33.00 -11.60 0.20
C PHE A 689 32.05 -10.56 0.81
N LEU A 690 32.49 -9.80 1.81
CA LEU A 690 31.64 -8.92 2.60
C LEU A 690 31.10 -7.76 1.75
N GLN A 691 29.81 -7.49 1.93
CA GLN A 691 29.04 -6.44 1.28
C GLN A 691 28.53 -5.42 2.29
N GLU A 692 28.22 -5.85 3.51
CA GLU A 692 27.82 -4.99 4.61
C GLU A 692 28.66 -5.31 5.85
N LEU A 693 29.31 -4.28 6.39
CA LEU A 693 29.97 -4.31 7.69
C LEU A 693 29.36 -3.25 8.59
N ASN A 694 28.79 -3.69 9.71
CA ASN A 694 28.35 -2.80 10.77
C ASN A 694 29.12 -3.05 12.05
N VAL A 695 29.93 -2.10 12.47
CA VAL A 695 30.75 -2.09 13.69
C VAL A 695 30.45 -0.87 14.57
N SER A 696 29.29 -0.25 14.38
CA SER A 696 28.86 0.91 15.14
C SER A 696 28.81 0.64 16.65
N GLY A 697 28.90 1.65 17.51
CA GLY A 697 28.69 1.47 18.96
C GLY A 697 29.76 0.64 19.66
N ASN A 698 30.96 0.54 19.09
CA ASN A 698 32.10 -0.17 19.68
C ASN A 698 33.13 0.86 20.21
N GLN A 699 34.32 0.40 20.57
CA GLN A 699 35.41 1.23 21.12
C GLN A 699 36.56 1.43 20.12
N LEU A 700 36.25 1.43 18.82
CA LEU A 700 37.26 1.53 17.77
C LEU A 700 37.89 2.93 17.74
N ARG A 701 39.22 2.99 17.72
CA ARG A 701 39.98 4.25 17.57
C ARG A 701 40.38 4.56 16.13
N GLN A 702 40.47 3.53 15.29
CA GLN A 702 40.85 3.63 13.88
C GLN A 702 40.21 2.48 13.08
N LEU A 703 40.12 2.68 11.76
CA LEU A 703 39.74 1.63 10.81
C LEU A 703 41.01 1.10 10.10
N PRO A 704 41.12 -0.22 9.87
CA PRO A 704 42.31 -0.83 9.25
C PRO A 704 42.45 -0.46 7.77
N ALA A 705 43.69 -0.37 7.27
CA ALA A 705 43.98 0.02 5.89
C ALA A 705 43.49 -1.01 4.87
N SER A 706 43.51 -2.29 5.22
CA SER A 706 42.99 -3.39 4.38
C SER A 706 41.50 -3.25 4.02
N LEU A 707 40.72 -2.45 4.77
CA LEU A 707 39.33 -2.14 4.44
C LEU A 707 39.19 -1.50 3.05
N LEU A 708 40.20 -0.73 2.63
CA LEU A 708 40.25 -0.08 1.32
C LEU A 708 40.41 -1.08 0.17
N MET A 709 40.89 -2.29 0.45
CA MET A 709 41.07 -3.36 -0.54
C MET A 709 39.79 -4.19 -0.75
N MET A 710 38.70 -3.91 -0.02
CA MET A 710 37.47 -4.68 -0.14
C MET A 710 36.69 -4.30 -1.40
N GLU A 711 36.79 -5.13 -2.44
CA GLU A 711 36.15 -4.87 -3.74
C GLU A 711 34.62 -4.94 -3.73
N ARG A 712 34.03 -5.61 -2.73
CA ARG A 712 32.60 -5.91 -2.67
C ARG A 712 31.84 -5.14 -1.59
N LEU A 713 32.52 -4.35 -0.77
CA LEU A 713 31.90 -3.64 0.34
C LEU A 713 31.02 -2.50 -0.20
N ILE A 714 29.73 -2.56 0.12
CA ILE A 714 28.69 -1.60 -0.31
C ILE A 714 28.32 -0.68 0.85
N VAL A 715 28.20 -1.24 2.05
CA VAL A 715 27.74 -0.56 3.26
C VAL A 715 28.79 -0.69 4.35
N LEU A 716 29.25 0.45 4.86
CA LEU A 716 30.09 0.52 6.04
C LEU A 716 29.43 1.44 7.08
N LYS A 717 29.14 0.86 8.25
CA LYS A 717 28.64 1.59 9.42
C LYS A 717 29.64 1.45 10.57
N ALA A 718 30.14 2.57 11.05
CA ALA A 718 31.06 2.66 12.17
C ALA A 718 30.78 3.91 13.03
N HIS A 719 29.50 4.29 13.15
CA HIS A 719 29.10 5.41 13.98
C HIS A 719 29.25 5.07 15.47
N SER A 720 29.17 6.08 16.36
CA SER A 720 29.20 5.85 17.81
C SER A 720 30.45 5.08 18.27
N ASN A 721 31.62 5.40 17.71
CA ASN A 721 32.92 4.85 18.06
C ASN A 721 33.85 5.97 18.55
N MET A 722 35.14 5.67 18.72
CA MET A 722 36.18 6.60 19.17
C MET A 722 37.14 6.98 18.03
N LEU A 723 36.67 6.96 16.77
CA LEU A 723 37.51 7.18 15.60
C LEU A 723 38.06 8.62 15.61
N GLN A 724 39.37 8.75 15.37
CA GLN A 724 40.05 10.06 15.33
C GLN A 724 40.44 10.50 13.91
N GLU A 725 40.69 9.56 13.02
CA GLU A 725 41.10 9.82 11.63
C GLU A 725 40.32 8.91 10.66
N LEU A 726 40.19 9.34 9.41
CA LEU A 726 39.52 8.57 8.35
C LEU A 726 40.51 8.06 7.30
N PRO A 727 40.39 6.79 6.86
CA PRO A 727 41.13 6.30 5.71
C PRO A 727 40.57 6.90 4.40
N ASN A 728 41.34 6.81 3.32
CA ASN A 728 40.94 7.37 2.03
C ASN A 728 40.00 6.41 1.27
N PHE A 729 38.69 6.64 1.39
CA PHE A 729 37.65 5.82 0.75
C PHE A 729 37.48 6.04 -0.76
N ARG A 730 38.25 6.95 -1.39
CA ARG A 730 38.13 7.30 -2.82
C ARG A 730 38.22 6.09 -3.75
N GLU A 731 39.09 5.14 -3.42
CA GLU A 731 39.45 4.01 -4.29
C GLU A 731 38.50 2.81 -4.15
N MET A 732 37.52 2.86 -3.24
CA MET A 732 36.58 1.76 -3.04
C MET A 732 35.50 1.74 -4.15
N PRO A 733 35.44 0.69 -5.01
CA PRO A 733 34.64 0.73 -6.24
C PRO A 733 33.12 0.66 -6.01
N GLU A 734 32.70 -0.14 -5.02
CA GLU A 734 31.29 -0.46 -4.75
C GLU A 734 30.71 0.21 -3.51
N LEU A 735 31.50 0.97 -2.74
CA LEU A 735 31.01 1.64 -1.54
C LEU A 735 29.93 2.67 -1.91
N ARG A 736 28.73 2.51 -1.33
CA ARG A 736 27.56 3.39 -1.57
C ARG A 736 27.06 4.07 -0.30
N MET A 737 27.24 3.46 0.86
CA MET A 737 26.76 3.98 2.14
C MET A 737 27.90 3.99 3.15
N LEU A 738 28.15 5.17 3.72
CA LEU A 738 29.15 5.37 4.76
C LEU A 738 28.53 6.14 5.93
N ASP A 739 28.46 5.50 7.10
CA ASP A 739 28.00 6.12 8.34
C ASP A 739 29.12 6.14 9.38
N LEU A 740 29.59 7.35 9.69
CA LEU A 740 30.69 7.63 10.62
C LEU A 740 30.26 8.65 11.69
N GLY A 741 28.95 8.84 11.90
CA GLY A 741 28.44 9.79 12.87
C GLY A 741 28.86 9.49 14.32
N CYS A 742 28.71 10.45 15.22
CA CYS A 742 28.99 10.29 16.66
C CYS A 742 30.38 9.71 16.96
N ASN A 743 31.43 10.24 16.34
CA ASN A 743 32.84 9.85 16.55
C ASN A 743 33.65 11.05 17.10
N GLN A 744 34.98 10.91 17.19
CA GLN A 744 35.90 11.95 17.67
C GLN A 744 36.85 12.47 16.59
N LEU A 745 36.39 12.50 15.34
CA LEU A 745 37.22 12.77 14.19
C LEU A 745 37.90 14.15 14.27
N LEU A 746 39.23 14.17 14.17
CA LEU A 746 40.08 15.36 14.24
C LEU A 746 40.48 15.84 12.84
N THR A 747 40.80 14.90 11.95
CA THR A 747 41.32 15.14 10.60
C THR A 747 40.63 14.24 9.58
N GLY A 748 40.51 14.72 8.34
CA GLY A 748 39.89 13.98 7.24
C GLY A 748 39.56 14.89 6.05
N SER A 749 39.91 14.47 4.84
CA SER A 749 39.56 15.22 3.63
C SER A 749 38.11 14.90 3.25
N VAL A 750 37.19 15.82 3.56
CA VAL A 750 35.81 15.74 3.06
C VAL A 750 35.81 15.68 1.53
N ARG A 751 36.80 16.29 0.85
CA ARG A 751 36.99 16.20 -0.60
C ARG A 751 37.20 14.75 -1.07
N ASP A 752 37.99 13.95 -0.35
CA ASP A 752 38.27 12.56 -0.74
C ASP A 752 37.02 11.67 -0.59
N LEU A 753 36.23 11.92 0.46
CA LEU A 753 34.91 11.30 0.66
C LEU A 753 33.91 11.69 -0.44
N MET A 754 34.02 12.91 -0.99
CA MET A 754 33.16 13.38 -2.09
C MET A 754 33.54 12.80 -3.45
N GLU A 755 34.80 12.44 -3.65
CA GLU A 755 35.26 11.77 -4.88
C GLU A 755 34.94 10.27 -4.88
N ALA A 756 34.60 9.70 -3.71
CA ALA A 756 34.03 8.36 -3.60
C ALA A 756 32.59 8.33 -4.17
N ARG A 757 32.21 7.20 -4.80
CA ARG A 757 30.90 7.01 -5.46
C ARG A 757 29.74 6.75 -4.47
N LEU A 758 29.65 7.56 -3.41
CA LEU A 758 28.68 7.43 -2.33
C LEU A 758 27.28 7.93 -2.72
N SER A 759 26.27 7.27 -2.17
CA SER A 759 24.86 7.66 -2.23
C SER A 759 24.35 8.24 -0.90
N PHE A 760 24.99 7.85 0.21
CA PHE A 760 24.67 8.30 1.56
C PHE A 760 25.98 8.48 2.35
N LEU A 761 26.10 9.62 3.03
CA LEU A 761 27.22 9.94 3.90
C LEU A 761 26.71 10.61 5.17
N ASP A 762 27.02 10.02 6.32
CA ASP A 762 26.72 10.61 7.62
C ASP A 762 28.00 10.87 8.42
N LEU A 763 28.21 12.13 8.77
CA LEU A 763 29.31 12.64 9.60
C LEU A 763 28.79 13.40 10.82
N SER A 764 27.49 13.29 11.14
CA SER A 764 26.84 14.02 12.24
C SER A 764 27.55 13.78 13.59
N CYS A 765 27.49 14.75 14.50
CA CYS A 765 28.10 14.67 15.84
C CYS A 765 29.62 14.34 15.82
N ASN A 766 30.36 14.86 14.84
CA ASN A 766 31.84 14.89 14.83
C ASN A 766 32.33 16.31 15.07
N ASP A 767 32.09 16.83 16.27
CA ASP A 767 32.24 18.26 16.57
C ASP A 767 33.68 18.79 16.48
N LYS A 768 34.66 17.88 16.53
CA LYS A 768 36.09 18.19 16.43
C LYS A 768 36.60 18.26 14.97
N MET A 769 35.80 17.82 14.00
CA MET A 769 36.19 17.81 12.60
C MET A 769 36.09 19.23 12.03
N GLY A 770 37.22 19.84 11.68
CA GLY A 770 37.29 21.19 11.11
C GLY A 770 36.82 21.24 9.65
N ILE A 771 35.52 21.11 9.39
CA ILE A 771 34.95 21.24 8.04
C ILE A 771 34.78 22.74 7.70
N SER A 772 35.26 23.21 6.54
CA SER A 772 35.05 24.61 6.16
C SER A 772 33.64 24.85 5.56
N MET A 773 33.12 26.08 5.68
CA MET A 773 31.83 26.46 5.08
C MET A 773 31.84 26.38 3.54
N GLN A 774 33.01 26.55 2.91
CA GLN A 774 33.20 26.43 1.46
C GLN A 774 33.17 24.96 0.99
N ASP A 775 33.74 24.03 1.78
CA ASP A 775 33.64 22.60 1.51
C ASP A 775 32.16 22.15 1.58
N LEU A 776 31.42 22.63 2.59
CA LEU A 776 29.99 22.35 2.77
C LEU A 776 29.07 22.92 1.69
N THR A 777 29.33 24.14 1.22
CA THR A 777 28.56 24.73 0.10
C THR A 777 28.87 24.02 -1.22
N THR A 778 30.08 23.50 -1.38
CA THR A 778 30.46 22.67 -2.54
C THR A 778 29.78 21.28 -2.47
N VAL A 779 29.67 20.67 -1.29
CA VAL A 779 28.95 19.39 -1.03
C VAL A 779 27.48 19.47 -1.41
N THR A 780 26.78 20.51 -0.94
CA THR A 780 25.32 20.68 -1.07
C THR A 780 24.86 21.09 -2.47
N THR A 781 25.74 21.67 -3.30
CA THR A 781 25.40 22.18 -4.63
C THR A 781 25.74 21.23 -5.78
N LYS A 782 26.60 20.23 -5.57
CA LYS A 782 27.10 19.33 -6.63
C LYS A 782 26.73 17.84 -6.49
N SER A 783 26.31 17.34 -5.32
CA SER A 783 26.25 15.89 -5.07
C SER A 783 24.83 15.33 -4.85
N THR A 784 24.61 14.09 -5.27
CA THR A 784 23.43 13.24 -4.95
C THR A 784 23.49 12.66 -3.52
N ILE A 785 24.41 13.13 -2.69
CA ILE A 785 24.71 12.58 -1.36
C ILE A 785 23.75 13.20 -0.35
N LYS A 786 23.03 12.35 0.39
CA LYS A 786 22.28 12.76 1.58
C LYS A 786 23.24 12.99 2.75
N THR A 787 23.20 14.15 3.38
CA THR A 787 23.96 14.48 4.60
C THR A 787 23.00 14.78 5.77
N VAL A 788 23.25 14.20 6.95
CA VAL A 788 22.53 14.49 8.20
C VAL A 788 23.30 15.55 9.00
N SER A 789 22.63 16.61 9.48
CA SER A 789 23.26 17.66 10.29
C SER A 789 23.05 17.43 11.80
N SER A 790 23.93 18.01 12.62
CA SER A 790 23.86 18.01 14.09
C SER A 790 22.61 18.67 14.68
N ALA A 791 21.84 19.43 13.88
CA ALA A 791 20.56 20.02 14.28
C ALA A 791 19.34 19.17 13.86
N GLY A 792 19.54 17.95 13.35
CA GLY A 792 18.47 17.00 13.02
C GLY A 792 17.65 17.35 11.77
N GLY A 793 18.01 18.38 11.02
CA GLY A 793 17.34 18.77 9.76
C GLY A 793 18.19 18.47 8.53
N ILE A 794 17.54 18.19 7.39
CA ILE A 794 18.18 18.18 6.05
C ILE A 794 18.45 19.64 5.63
N GLN A 795 19.39 20.29 6.30
CA GLN A 795 20.12 21.49 5.87
C GLN A 795 21.50 21.46 6.55
N SER A 796 22.52 21.92 5.83
CA SER A 796 23.97 21.96 6.13
C SER A 796 24.41 21.67 7.58
N LEU A 797 25.39 20.78 7.72
CA LEU A 797 26.23 20.59 8.92
C LEU A 797 26.43 21.91 9.68
N SER A 798 26.05 21.96 10.95
CA SER A 798 26.24 23.14 11.78
C SER A 798 27.70 23.16 12.26
N LEU A 799 28.44 24.20 11.86
CA LEU A 799 29.80 24.44 12.34
C LEU A 799 29.74 25.12 13.72
N GLN A 800 30.56 24.64 14.65
CA GLN A 800 30.86 25.37 15.87
C GLN A 800 31.39 26.78 15.53
N ARG A 801 30.91 27.78 16.26
CA ARG A 801 31.54 29.12 16.29
C ARG A 801 32.98 28.97 16.81
N PRO A 802 33.96 29.71 16.28
CA PRO A 802 35.32 29.68 16.81
C PRO A 802 35.32 30.10 18.29
N PRO A 803 36.23 29.55 19.13
CA PRO A 803 36.44 30.07 20.47
C PRO A 803 36.89 31.53 20.36
N ALA A 804 36.29 32.39 21.19
CA ALA A 804 36.53 33.81 21.18
C ALA A 804 38.03 34.12 21.34
N ALA A 805 38.67 34.60 20.26
CA ALA A 805 39.99 35.19 20.30
C ALA A 805 39.88 36.70 20.02
N ALA A 806 40.30 37.47 21.03
CA ALA A 806 40.86 38.82 21.02
C ALA A 806 40.22 39.92 20.12
N ALA A 807 39.65 40.90 20.82
CA ALA A 807 39.71 42.34 20.58
C ALA A 807 39.41 42.92 19.17
N GLY A 808 38.29 43.68 19.12
CA GLY A 808 38.20 44.97 18.43
C GLY A 808 37.66 44.97 16.99
N ALA A 809 36.34 45.19 16.83
CA ALA A 809 35.76 46.14 15.87
C ALA A 809 34.22 46.02 15.80
N VAL A 810 33.58 47.13 16.18
CA VAL A 810 32.30 47.73 15.71
C VAL A 810 31.03 46.88 15.73
N ALA A 811 30.10 47.35 16.58
CA ALA A 811 28.76 46.86 16.82
C ALA A 811 27.87 46.78 15.56
N VAL A 812 27.36 45.58 15.30
CA VAL A 812 26.03 45.37 14.71
C VAL A 812 25.20 44.67 15.77
N ALA A 813 24.05 45.27 16.07
CA ALA A 813 23.13 44.94 17.17
C ALA A 813 23.14 43.47 17.61
N HIS A 814 23.61 43.27 18.85
CA HIS A 814 23.50 42.03 19.60
C HIS A 814 22.05 41.52 19.60
N ARG A 815 21.79 40.39 18.94
CA ARG A 815 20.76 39.45 19.42
C ARG A 815 21.21 39.01 20.83
N PRO A 816 20.35 39.07 21.86
CA PRO A 816 20.66 38.41 23.12
C PRO A 816 20.86 36.92 22.85
N ALA A 817 21.74 36.30 23.63
CA ALA A 817 22.02 34.85 23.58
C ALA A 817 20.71 34.07 23.41
N ALA A 818 20.60 33.29 22.33
CA ALA A 818 19.46 32.42 22.12
C ALA A 818 19.35 31.52 23.36
N ALA A 819 18.25 31.62 24.09
CA ALA A 819 17.90 30.65 25.11
C ALA A 819 18.04 29.26 24.47
N ALA A 820 18.77 28.35 25.13
CA ALA A 820 18.93 26.98 24.65
C ALA A 820 17.55 26.41 24.28
N LEU A 821 17.45 25.82 23.08
CA LEU A 821 16.23 25.13 22.68
C LEU A 821 15.96 24.04 23.73
N PRO A 822 14.74 23.93 24.27
CA PRO A 822 14.43 23.02 25.38
C PRO A 822 14.37 21.54 24.98
N PHE A 823 14.43 21.24 23.68
CA PHE A 823 14.46 19.88 23.16
C PHE A 823 15.57 19.73 22.13
N HIS A 824 16.23 18.58 22.18
CA HIS A 824 17.16 18.11 21.17
C HIS A 824 16.46 17.03 20.34
N ALA A 825 16.69 17.01 19.03
CA ALA A 825 16.11 16.01 18.13
C ALA A 825 17.22 15.24 17.43
N GLY A 826 17.04 13.93 17.29
CA GLY A 826 17.95 13.03 16.59
C GLY A 826 17.29 12.51 15.33
N LEU A 827 18.05 12.26 14.28
CA LEU A 827 17.51 11.61 13.08
C LEU A 827 18.49 10.55 12.63
N ALA A 828 17.98 9.36 12.39
CA ALA A 828 18.70 8.31 11.69
C ALA A 828 17.87 7.79 10.52
N GLU A 829 18.55 7.47 9.43
CA GLU A 829 17.94 6.89 8.23
C GLU A 829 18.81 5.71 7.75
N SER A 830 18.21 4.65 7.21
CA SER A 830 18.92 3.52 6.59
C SER A 830 18.53 3.38 5.11
N THR A 831 19.51 3.23 4.21
CA THR A 831 19.24 3.01 2.78
C THR A 831 19.09 1.52 2.48
N GLY A 832 17.96 1.13 1.89
CA GLY A 832 17.65 -0.28 1.70
C GLY A 832 18.19 -0.98 0.47
N SER A 833 17.80 -2.26 0.32
CA SER A 833 18.27 -3.28 -0.64
C SER A 833 18.19 -2.89 -2.14
N ARG A 834 17.63 -1.72 -2.45
CA ARG A 834 17.54 -1.15 -3.82
C ARG A 834 18.06 0.29 -3.91
N ASN A 835 18.76 0.78 -2.89
CA ASN A 835 19.36 2.12 -2.80
C ASN A 835 18.38 3.26 -3.13
N ARG A 836 17.11 3.17 -2.69
CA ARG A 836 16.11 4.23 -2.87
C ARG A 836 15.39 4.55 -1.57
N MET A 837 15.55 5.79 -1.11
CA MET A 837 14.89 6.32 0.07
C MET A 837 13.43 6.67 -0.23
N CYS A 838 12.51 5.93 0.37
CA CYS A 838 11.06 6.11 0.21
C CYS A 838 10.39 6.72 1.45
N ILE A 839 11.18 7.19 2.42
CA ILE A 839 10.70 7.90 3.60
C ILE A 839 11.27 9.33 3.54
N SER A 840 10.51 10.32 4.04
CA SER A 840 10.93 11.72 4.12
C SER A 840 10.58 12.31 5.47
N VAL A 841 11.49 13.12 6.00
CA VAL A 841 11.38 13.69 7.35
C VAL A 841 11.23 15.20 7.31
N LEU A 842 10.28 15.72 8.08
CA LEU A 842 10.17 17.14 8.39
C LEU A 842 10.73 17.35 9.80
N ASN A 843 11.74 18.19 9.94
CA ASN A 843 12.21 18.68 11.24
C ASN A 843 12.37 20.19 11.15
N LYS A 844 11.50 20.93 11.84
CA LYS A 844 11.53 22.40 11.89
C LYS A 844 11.35 22.89 13.32
N MET A 845 12.41 23.49 13.85
CA MET A 845 12.46 24.13 15.16
C MET A 845 13.28 25.43 15.07
N PRO A 846 12.76 26.58 15.52
CA PRO A 846 11.37 26.81 15.93
C PRO A 846 10.41 26.85 14.73
N TYR A 847 9.21 26.28 14.86
CA TYR A 847 8.15 26.41 13.87
C TYR A 847 6.74 26.17 14.42
N PRO A 848 5.76 27.05 14.12
CA PRO A 848 5.92 28.27 13.34
C PRO A 848 6.16 29.53 14.20
N THR A 849 6.02 29.42 15.52
CA THR A 849 6.41 30.47 16.48
C THR A 849 7.72 30.10 17.18
N PRO A 850 8.43 31.06 17.80
CA PRO A 850 9.68 30.81 18.52
C PRO A 850 9.58 29.73 19.60
N ASP A 851 8.40 29.54 20.18
CA ASP A 851 8.14 28.58 21.27
C ASP A 851 7.43 27.29 20.80
N SER A 852 7.68 26.87 19.57
CA SER A 852 7.05 25.67 18.99
C SER A 852 7.98 24.90 18.05
N GLY A 853 7.69 23.61 17.86
CA GLY A 853 8.39 22.71 16.96
C GLY A 853 7.45 21.90 16.11
N LEU A 854 7.89 21.54 14.90
CA LEU A 854 7.14 20.69 13.99
C LEU A 854 8.03 19.59 13.41
N PHE A 855 7.62 18.35 13.69
CA PHE A 855 8.31 17.13 13.29
C PHE A 855 7.36 16.21 12.51
N ALA A 856 7.85 15.48 11.53
CA ALA A 856 7.05 14.46 10.85
C ALA A 856 7.90 13.40 10.17
N VAL A 857 7.37 12.17 10.12
CA VAL A 857 7.89 11.06 9.31
C VAL A 857 6.82 10.70 8.28
N PHE A 858 7.19 10.74 6.99
CA PHE A 858 6.33 10.36 5.87
C PHE A 858 6.87 9.11 5.17
N ASP A 859 6.14 8.00 5.25
CA ASP A 859 6.54 6.70 4.72
C ASP A 859 5.75 6.36 3.44
N GLY A 860 6.43 6.36 2.30
CA GLY A 860 5.85 6.02 0.99
C GLY A 860 5.98 4.54 0.61
N GLY A 861 6.52 3.69 1.50
CA GLY A 861 6.82 2.28 1.25
C GLY A 861 7.77 2.08 0.08
N ARG A 862 7.24 1.99 -1.15
CA ARG A 862 8.00 1.77 -2.39
C ARG A 862 8.16 3.01 -3.27
N ASN A 863 7.62 4.16 -2.88
CA ASN A 863 7.68 5.39 -3.67
C ASN A 863 8.29 6.56 -2.87
N SER A 864 9.17 7.33 -3.51
CA SER A 864 9.82 8.51 -2.91
C SER A 864 9.14 9.83 -3.26
N THR A 865 8.27 9.84 -4.29
CA THR A 865 7.68 11.06 -4.83
C THR A 865 6.67 11.70 -3.88
N VAL A 866 5.73 10.91 -3.34
CA VAL A 866 4.69 11.43 -2.44
C VAL A 866 5.30 11.91 -1.11
N PRO A 867 6.15 11.12 -0.41
CA PRO A 867 6.84 11.59 0.81
C PRO A 867 7.59 12.90 0.63
N GLY A 868 8.35 13.06 -0.46
CA GLY A 868 9.08 14.30 -0.76
C GLY A 868 8.17 15.50 -1.10
N LEU A 869 6.95 15.26 -1.58
CA LEU A 869 5.94 16.32 -1.71
C LEU A 869 5.34 16.70 -0.35
N LEU A 870 5.02 15.70 0.49
CA LEU A 870 4.50 15.91 1.84
C LEU A 870 5.47 16.75 2.68
N GLN A 871 6.75 16.35 2.73
CA GLN A 871 7.82 17.07 3.43
C GLN A 871 7.90 18.55 3.03
N ARG A 872 7.84 18.85 1.72
CA ARG A 872 7.96 20.23 1.21
C ARG A 872 6.72 21.08 1.45
N LEU A 873 5.52 20.49 1.36
CA LEU A 873 4.25 21.22 1.39
C LEU A 873 3.65 21.35 2.79
N PHE A 874 3.97 20.44 3.71
CA PHE A 874 3.25 20.32 4.98
C PHE A 874 3.32 21.56 5.86
N GLY A 875 4.53 22.02 6.18
CA GLY A 875 4.70 23.18 7.07
C GLY A 875 3.89 24.39 6.60
N ARG A 876 3.94 24.70 5.29
CA ARG A 876 3.16 25.81 4.73
C ARG A 876 1.65 25.61 4.87
N ALA A 877 1.14 24.41 4.59
CA ALA A 877 -0.27 24.12 4.73
C ALA A 877 -0.74 24.26 6.19
N TYR A 878 0.08 23.80 7.15
CA TYR A 878 -0.18 23.93 8.58
C TYR A 878 -0.23 25.39 9.03
N TRP A 879 0.74 26.21 8.62
CA TRP A 879 0.76 27.64 8.93
C TRP A 879 -0.43 28.40 8.34
N GLU A 880 -0.87 28.04 7.13
CA GLU A 880 -2.08 28.60 6.51
C GLU A 880 -3.35 28.27 7.34
N GLN A 881 -3.44 27.07 7.95
CA GLN A 881 -4.57 26.72 8.81
C GLN A 881 -4.56 27.48 10.14
N LEU A 882 -3.39 27.61 10.78
CA LEU A 882 -3.26 28.39 12.02
C LEU A 882 -3.62 29.87 11.82
N LYS A 883 -3.18 30.47 10.70
CA LYS A 883 -3.56 31.85 10.33
C LYS A 883 -5.05 32.04 10.10
N ALA A 884 -5.78 30.98 9.76
CA ALA A 884 -7.22 31.01 9.62
C ALA A 884 -7.97 31.00 10.98
N GLY A 885 -7.25 31.05 12.10
CA GLY A 885 -7.81 31.08 13.46
C GLY A 885 -8.18 29.71 14.03
N LEU A 886 -7.70 28.62 13.41
CA LEU A 886 -7.97 27.26 13.89
C LEU A 886 -7.08 26.93 15.08
N GLY A 887 -7.66 26.21 16.05
CA GLY A 887 -6.90 25.53 17.10
C GLY A 887 -5.97 24.45 16.51
N GLU A 888 -4.97 24.04 17.29
CA GLU A 888 -3.86 23.21 16.82
C GLU A 888 -4.31 21.87 16.22
N GLN A 889 -5.21 21.17 16.92
CA GLN A 889 -5.77 19.88 16.46
C GLN A 889 -6.48 20.02 15.11
N ALA A 890 -7.35 21.03 14.99
CA ALA A 890 -8.06 21.31 13.74
C ALA A 890 -7.07 21.71 12.65
N ALA A 891 -6.07 22.54 12.97
CA ALA A 891 -5.07 22.99 12.01
C ALA A 891 -4.25 21.82 11.42
N LEU A 892 -3.82 20.86 12.25
CA LEU A 892 -3.13 19.65 11.79
C LEU A 892 -4.03 18.78 10.90
N ARG A 893 -5.25 18.46 11.38
CA ARG A 893 -6.22 17.66 10.61
C ARG A 893 -6.44 18.24 9.22
N TYR A 894 -6.68 19.54 9.18
CA TYR A 894 -7.04 20.22 7.95
C TYR A 894 -5.84 20.54 7.06
N ALA A 895 -4.62 20.63 7.61
CA ALA A 895 -3.40 20.67 6.83
C ALA A 895 -3.19 19.37 6.05
N LEU A 896 -3.41 18.21 6.69
CA LEU A 896 -3.33 16.90 6.05
C LEU A 896 -4.30 16.78 4.87
N LEU A 897 -5.56 17.14 5.07
CA LEU A 897 -6.56 17.15 4.01
C LEU A 897 -6.22 18.14 2.87
N ALA A 898 -5.67 19.31 3.21
CA ALA A 898 -5.23 20.28 2.22
C ALA A 898 -4.06 19.75 1.37
N ILE A 899 -3.10 19.05 1.99
CA ILE A 899 -1.94 18.51 1.27
C ILE A 899 -2.34 17.32 0.41
N HIS A 900 -3.26 16.46 0.88
CA HIS A 900 -3.81 15.36 0.09
C HIS A 900 -4.30 15.84 -1.28
N ARG A 901 -5.00 16.99 -1.32
CA ARG A 901 -5.41 17.64 -2.58
C ARG A 901 -4.26 18.20 -3.39
N ARG A 902 -3.27 18.78 -2.72
CA ARG A 902 -2.06 19.34 -3.35
C ARG A 902 -1.09 18.26 -3.88
N LEU A 903 -1.34 16.98 -3.63
CA LEU A 903 -0.65 15.88 -4.32
C LEU A 903 -1.06 15.76 -5.80
N LEU A 904 -2.20 16.33 -6.19
CA LEU A 904 -2.70 16.38 -7.57
C LEU A 904 -2.66 14.99 -8.24
N GLY A 905 -2.15 14.90 -9.47
CA GLY A 905 -2.05 13.65 -10.22
C GLY A 905 -1.14 12.59 -9.59
N HIS A 906 -0.15 12.98 -8.76
CA HIS A 906 0.74 12.02 -8.08
C HIS A 906 -0.03 11.23 -7.02
N GLY A 907 -0.85 11.92 -6.23
CA GLY A 907 -1.71 11.33 -5.19
C GLY A 907 -2.86 10.47 -5.71
N ARG A 908 -3.07 10.40 -7.04
CA ARG A 908 -4.14 9.58 -7.62
C ARG A 908 -3.86 8.09 -7.50
N ARG A 909 -2.61 7.66 -7.63
CA ARG A 909 -2.21 6.23 -7.55
C ARG A 909 -1.19 5.96 -6.45
N LEU A 910 -0.32 6.92 -6.16
CA LEU A 910 0.69 6.82 -5.12
C LEU A 910 0.16 7.38 -3.81
N GLY A 911 0.65 6.85 -2.69
CA GLY A 911 0.30 7.31 -1.36
C GLY A 911 1.49 7.22 -0.41
N ALA A 912 1.31 7.76 0.79
CA ALA A 912 2.25 7.64 1.89
C ALA A 912 1.51 7.72 3.23
N SER A 913 2.00 6.96 4.20
CA SER A 913 1.67 7.16 5.61
C SER A 913 2.40 8.38 6.15
N GLY A 914 1.87 9.02 7.18
CA GLY A 914 2.47 10.17 7.82
C GLY A 914 2.11 10.25 9.29
N VAL A 915 3.10 10.48 10.14
CA VAL A 915 2.91 10.87 11.55
C VAL A 915 3.57 12.21 11.77
N ILE A 916 2.87 13.12 12.43
CA ILE A 916 3.27 14.52 12.63
C ILE A 916 3.18 14.81 14.12
N LEU A 917 4.23 15.40 14.68
CA LEU A 917 4.30 15.88 16.04
C LEU A 917 4.47 17.40 16.02
N CYS A 918 3.61 18.11 16.73
CA CYS A 918 3.77 19.52 17.04
C CYS A 918 4.03 19.68 18.54
N LEU A 919 5.12 20.35 18.88
CA LEU A 919 5.44 20.74 20.26
C LEU A 919 5.15 22.23 20.44
N LYS A 920 4.52 22.60 21.55
CA LYS A 920 4.21 23.99 21.85
C LYS A 920 4.37 24.30 23.32
N ARG A 921 5.06 25.40 23.62
CA ARG A 921 5.16 25.93 24.98
C ARG A 921 3.88 26.67 25.35
N ARG A 922 3.29 26.32 26.50
CA ARG A 922 2.10 26.97 27.05
C ARG A 922 2.44 27.97 28.17
N SER A 923 3.48 27.67 28.95
CA SER A 923 4.07 28.57 29.96
C SER A 923 5.55 28.22 30.15
N ALA A 924 6.29 28.95 31.01
CA ALA A 924 7.72 28.73 31.22
C ALA A 924 8.08 27.23 31.35
N ASP A 925 7.34 26.47 32.15
CA ASP A 925 7.66 25.06 32.42
C ASP A 925 6.61 24.06 31.90
N ARG A 926 5.74 24.48 30.97
CA ARG A 926 4.70 23.58 30.43
C ARG A 926 4.75 23.47 28.92
N TRP A 927 4.88 22.24 28.45
CA TRP A 927 4.89 21.87 27.06
C TRP A 927 3.69 21.00 26.74
N GLU A 928 3.27 21.06 25.50
CA GLU A 928 2.17 20.28 24.98
C GLU A 928 2.60 19.64 23.67
N ALA A 929 2.33 18.35 23.53
CA ALA A 929 2.58 17.56 22.34
C ALA A 929 1.25 17.22 21.65
N THR A 930 1.11 17.67 20.41
CA THR A 930 -0.04 17.33 19.56
C THR A 930 0.45 16.43 18.41
N VAL A 931 0.02 15.18 18.40
CA VAL A 931 0.34 14.19 17.37
C VAL A 931 -0.84 14.03 16.42
N ALA A 932 -0.59 14.03 15.12
CA ALA A 932 -1.56 13.67 14.09
C ALA A 932 -1.00 12.58 13.19
N ASN A 933 -1.74 11.48 12.98
CA ASN A 933 -1.29 10.38 12.14
C ASN A 933 -2.33 10.00 11.07
N CYS A 934 -1.83 9.78 9.85
CA CYS A 934 -2.53 9.22 8.69
C CYS A 934 -1.75 7.99 8.23
N GLY A 935 -2.28 6.80 8.47
CA GLY A 935 -1.67 5.54 8.08
C GLY A 935 -0.80 4.90 9.15
N ASN A 936 0.26 4.19 8.74
CA ASN A 936 0.92 3.19 9.58
C ASN A 936 2.25 3.65 10.20
N ALA A 937 2.64 4.92 10.00
CA ALA A 937 3.76 5.50 10.75
C ALA A 937 3.26 5.86 12.15
N GLU A 938 4.12 5.69 13.16
CA GLU A 938 3.69 5.76 14.56
C GLU A 938 4.54 6.74 15.38
N ALA A 939 3.93 7.26 16.45
CA ALA A 939 4.59 8.09 17.45
C ALA A 939 4.44 7.45 18.84
N LEU A 940 5.54 7.47 19.59
CA LEU A 940 5.64 6.92 20.93
C LEU A 940 6.11 8.01 21.90
N LEU A 941 5.48 8.08 23.08
CA LEU A 941 5.93 8.86 24.22
C LEU A 941 6.51 7.89 25.26
N VAL A 942 7.71 8.17 25.75
CA VAL A 942 8.36 7.38 26.81
C VAL A 942 8.24 8.17 28.11
N GLN A 943 7.56 7.59 29.10
CA GLN A 943 7.33 8.21 30.41
C GLN A 943 7.79 7.26 31.53
N ARG A 944 8.90 7.56 32.22
CA ARG A 944 9.45 6.70 33.30
C ARG A 944 9.46 5.22 32.92
N ASP A 945 10.01 4.93 31.74
CA ASP A 945 10.15 3.58 31.18
C ASP A 945 8.84 2.91 30.76
N ARG A 946 7.74 3.65 30.73
CA ARG A 946 6.47 3.16 30.19
C ARG A 946 6.26 3.77 28.81
N PRO A 947 6.41 2.98 27.74
CA PRO A 947 6.09 3.46 26.41
C PRO A 947 4.58 3.60 26.23
N MET A 948 4.16 4.75 25.71
CA MET A 948 2.77 5.10 25.44
C MET A 948 2.62 5.48 23.97
N ARG A 949 1.82 4.69 23.23
CA ARG A 949 1.56 4.97 21.81
C ARG A 949 0.64 6.20 21.68
N LEU A 950 1.06 7.19 20.92
CA LEU A 950 0.30 8.42 20.64
C LEU A 950 -0.46 8.37 19.29
N SER A 951 -0.32 7.29 18.54
CA SER A 951 -0.92 7.05 17.21
C SER A 951 -1.73 5.76 17.15
N ARG A 952 -2.59 5.60 16.15
CA ARG A 952 -3.31 4.35 15.83
C ARG A 952 -2.83 3.76 14.51
N LEU A 953 -2.78 2.44 14.40
CA LEU A 953 -2.48 1.75 13.14
C LEU A 953 -3.76 1.64 12.30
N PHE A 954 -3.70 2.07 11.04
CA PHE A 954 -4.83 2.06 10.12
C PHE A 954 -4.66 1.00 9.04
N THR A 955 -4.64 -0.27 9.44
CA THR A 955 -4.61 -1.42 8.52
C THR A 955 -5.88 -2.23 8.66
N ALA A 956 -6.43 -2.73 7.55
CA ALA A 956 -7.59 -3.60 7.61
C ALA A 956 -7.29 -4.97 8.26
N GLN A 957 -6.00 -5.33 8.37
CA GLN A 957 -5.55 -6.56 9.00
C GLN A 957 -5.57 -6.47 10.52
N CYS A 958 -5.13 -5.35 11.10
CA CYS A 958 -4.99 -5.19 12.55
C CYS A 958 -6.13 -4.35 13.17
N ASP A 959 -6.89 -3.62 12.37
CA ASP A 959 -7.98 -2.75 12.82
C ASP A 959 -9.31 -3.15 12.17
N ARG A 960 -10.14 -3.82 12.97
CA ARG A 960 -11.43 -4.33 12.54
C ARG A 960 -12.41 -3.22 12.17
N ASP A 961 -12.40 -2.09 12.89
CA ASP A 961 -13.30 -0.97 12.58
C ASP A 961 -13.00 -0.45 11.17
N GLU A 962 -11.71 -0.39 10.81
CA GLU A 962 -11.27 0.02 9.48
C GLU A 962 -11.62 -1.02 8.41
N ALA A 963 -11.48 -2.31 8.72
CA ALA A 963 -11.88 -3.39 7.83
C ALA A 963 -13.40 -3.35 7.55
N GLU A 964 -14.22 -3.19 8.59
CA GLU A 964 -15.67 -3.06 8.48
C GLU A 964 -16.05 -1.79 7.70
N ARG A 965 -15.39 -0.66 7.95
CA ARG A 965 -15.59 0.58 7.18
C ARG A 965 -15.30 0.38 5.70
N VAL A 966 -14.18 -0.27 5.36
CA VAL A 966 -13.81 -0.58 3.96
C VAL A 966 -14.90 -1.41 3.28
N VAL A 967 -15.40 -2.45 3.97
CA VAL A 967 -16.46 -3.32 3.44
C VAL A 967 -17.79 -2.58 3.29
N GLN A 968 -18.18 -1.75 4.28
CA GLN A 968 -19.42 -0.96 4.24
C GLN A 968 -19.48 -0.03 3.02
N VAL A 969 -18.35 0.53 2.62
CA VAL A 969 -18.26 1.40 1.43
C VAL A 969 -18.03 0.64 0.11
N GLY A 970 -18.14 -0.70 0.14
CA GLY A 970 -18.05 -1.57 -1.03
C GLY A 970 -16.63 -1.97 -1.44
N GLY A 971 -15.66 -1.85 -0.52
CA GLY A 971 -14.29 -2.34 -0.69
C GLY A 971 -14.11 -3.79 -0.24
N MET A 972 -13.01 -4.39 -0.67
CA MET A 972 -12.60 -5.75 -0.31
C MET A 972 -11.31 -5.70 0.49
N VAL A 973 -11.14 -6.61 1.44
CA VAL A 973 -9.85 -6.83 2.12
C VAL A 973 -9.33 -8.19 1.67
N THR A 974 -8.21 -8.21 0.95
CA THR A 974 -7.64 -9.46 0.43
C THR A 974 -6.98 -10.27 1.54
N GLU A 975 -6.59 -11.51 1.19
CA GLU A 975 -6.02 -12.42 2.17
C GLU A 975 -4.72 -11.91 2.83
N ASP A 976 -3.96 -11.09 2.11
CA ASP A 976 -2.77 -10.40 2.60
C ASP A 976 -3.07 -9.05 3.28
N GLY A 977 -4.31 -8.81 3.69
CA GLY A 977 -4.71 -7.61 4.45
C GLY A 977 -4.82 -6.33 3.62
N ARG A 978 -4.82 -6.43 2.28
CA ARG A 978 -4.87 -5.25 1.40
C ARG A 978 -6.28 -4.86 0.98
N VAL A 979 -6.56 -3.57 1.06
CA VAL A 979 -7.74 -2.92 0.50
C VAL A 979 -7.72 -3.01 -1.02
N ASN A 980 -8.71 -3.68 -1.59
CA ASN A 980 -8.87 -3.94 -3.02
C ASN A 980 -7.59 -4.51 -3.67
N GLY A 981 -6.83 -5.34 -2.93
CA GLY A 981 -5.57 -5.94 -3.37
C GLY A 981 -4.43 -4.95 -3.62
N SER A 982 -4.60 -3.68 -3.26
CA SER A 982 -3.74 -2.60 -3.73
C SER A 982 -2.94 -1.92 -2.62
N CYS A 983 -3.53 -1.72 -1.44
CA CYS A 983 -2.89 -1.03 -0.33
C CYS A 983 -3.25 -1.67 1.01
N ASP A 984 -2.27 -1.82 1.88
CA ASP A 984 -2.34 -2.33 3.26
C ASP A 984 -2.84 -1.31 4.28
N CYS A 985 -2.98 -0.04 3.89
CA CYS A 985 -3.38 1.07 4.75
C CYS A 985 -4.72 1.67 4.32
N THR A 986 -5.62 1.83 5.27
CA THR A 986 -6.98 2.35 5.05
C THR A 986 -7.05 3.88 5.19
N ARG A 987 -6.05 4.51 5.84
CA ARG A 987 -6.02 5.96 6.10
C ARG A 987 -4.76 6.72 5.66
N GLN A 988 -4.14 6.32 4.56
CA GLN A 988 -2.95 7.00 4.03
C GLN A 988 -3.27 8.26 3.19
N LEU A 989 -2.27 9.14 3.06
CA LEU A 989 -2.33 10.30 2.18
C LEU A 989 -2.06 9.89 0.74
N GLY A 990 -3.02 10.11 -0.14
CA GLY A 990 -2.90 9.81 -1.57
C GLY A 990 -3.77 8.62 -1.93
N CYS A 991 -3.36 7.82 -2.92
CA CYS A 991 -4.14 6.71 -3.46
C CYS A 991 -5.63 7.03 -3.69
N ALA A 992 -5.93 8.24 -4.19
CA ALA A 992 -7.31 8.73 -4.32
C ALA A 992 -8.18 7.85 -5.22
N TYR A 993 -7.60 7.02 -6.10
CA TYR A 993 -8.32 6.02 -6.88
C TYR A 993 -9.01 4.92 -6.04
N LEU A 994 -8.61 4.74 -4.77
CA LEU A 994 -9.21 3.81 -3.83
C LEU A 994 -10.29 4.46 -2.95
N HIS A 995 -10.59 5.75 -3.14
CA HIS A 995 -11.70 6.40 -2.47
C HIS A 995 -13.03 5.69 -2.84
N PRO A 996 -13.93 5.42 -1.88
CA PRO A 996 -13.92 5.82 -0.46
C PRO A 996 -13.26 4.79 0.50
N CYS A 997 -12.72 3.67 -0.01
CA CYS A 997 -12.10 2.65 0.84
C CYS A 997 -10.85 3.18 1.57
N VAL A 998 -10.05 4.01 0.90
CA VAL A 998 -8.87 4.67 1.48
C VAL A 998 -9.12 6.18 1.58
N VAL A 999 -9.10 6.73 2.79
CA VAL A 999 -9.38 8.15 3.05
C VAL A 999 -8.34 8.76 4.00
N PRO A 1000 -7.83 9.97 3.73
CA PRO A 1000 -6.75 10.58 4.51
C PRO A 1000 -7.27 11.25 5.79
N GLU A 1001 -8.19 10.63 6.52
CA GLU A 1001 -8.75 11.20 7.73
C GLU A 1001 -7.82 10.91 8.93
N PRO A 1002 -7.16 11.93 9.51
CA PRO A 1002 -6.20 11.71 10.58
C PRO A 1002 -6.86 11.52 11.94
N GLN A 1003 -6.24 10.68 12.77
CA GLN A 1003 -6.40 10.77 14.21
C GLN A 1003 -5.47 11.85 14.75
N VAL A 1004 -5.98 12.63 15.71
CA VAL A 1004 -5.20 13.61 16.44
C VAL A 1004 -5.26 13.27 17.92
N THR A 1005 -4.10 13.26 18.59
CA THR A 1005 -3.97 13.01 20.02
C THR A 1005 -3.13 14.13 20.61
N GLN A 1006 -3.55 14.65 21.77
CA GLN A 1006 -2.91 15.77 22.43
C GLN A 1006 -2.61 15.41 23.87
N VAL A 1007 -1.39 15.66 24.30
CA VAL A 1007 -0.88 15.32 25.64
C VAL A 1007 -0.11 16.50 26.21
N ASN A 1008 -0.33 16.80 27.48
CA ASN A 1008 0.50 17.77 28.21
C ASN A 1008 1.76 17.05 28.70
N LEU A 1009 2.92 17.57 28.33
CA LEU A 1009 4.20 17.03 28.77
C LEU A 1009 4.48 17.47 30.21
N THR A 1010 5.11 16.58 30.94
CA THR A 1010 5.48 16.65 32.34
C THR A 1010 6.99 16.42 32.48
N GLU A 1011 7.56 16.70 33.64
CA GLU A 1011 8.97 16.39 33.93
C GLU A 1011 9.30 14.89 33.91
N THR A 1012 8.28 14.04 33.80
CA THR A 1012 8.41 12.57 33.78
C THR A 1012 8.45 11.99 32.37
N ASP A 1013 8.28 12.85 31.36
CA ASP A 1013 8.29 12.47 29.95
C ASP A 1013 9.72 12.61 29.42
N ASP A 1014 10.33 11.47 29.11
CA ASP A 1014 11.77 11.38 28.83
C ASP A 1014 12.06 11.62 27.35
N SER A 1015 11.22 11.08 26.45
CA SER A 1015 11.48 11.11 25.00
C SER A 1015 10.22 10.90 24.16
N LEU A 1016 10.26 11.44 22.93
CA LEU A 1016 9.27 11.22 21.88
C LEU A 1016 9.97 10.58 20.69
N ILE A 1017 9.41 9.49 20.16
CA ILE A 1017 9.98 8.73 19.04
C ILE A 1017 8.96 8.70 17.90
N LEU A 1018 9.35 9.14 16.70
CA LEU A 1018 8.57 8.99 15.48
C LEU A 1018 9.28 8.01 14.54
N ALA A 1019 8.60 6.95 14.11
CA ALA A 1019 9.21 5.97 13.21
C ALA A 1019 8.22 5.35 12.21
N SER A 1020 8.78 4.79 11.14
CA SER A 1020 8.05 4.06 10.10
C SER A 1020 7.41 2.78 10.61
N ARG A 1021 6.43 2.26 9.85
CA ARG A 1021 5.80 0.96 10.14
C ARG A 1021 6.84 -0.16 10.21
N SER A 1022 7.78 -0.17 9.26
CA SER A 1022 8.74 -1.26 9.16
C SER A 1022 9.59 -1.35 10.43
N PHE A 1023 10.01 -0.23 11.02
CA PHE A 1023 10.82 -0.19 12.24
C PHE A 1023 10.11 -0.91 13.40
N TRP A 1024 8.84 -0.57 13.63
CA TRP A 1024 8.03 -1.16 14.70
C TRP A 1024 7.69 -2.63 14.47
N SER A 1025 7.95 -3.19 13.28
CA SER A 1025 7.84 -4.64 13.04
C SER A 1025 9.05 -5.45 13.53
N PHE A 1026 10.15 -4.79 13.93
CA PHE A 1026 11.36 -5.46 14.42
C PHE A 1026 11.76 -5.04 15.83
N VAL A 1027 11.31 -3.87 16.30
CA VAL A 1027 11.65 -3.36 17.64
C VAL A 1027 10.37 -3.13 18.42
N SER A 1028 10.28 -3.72 19.61
CA SER A 1028 9.15 -3.48 20.51
C SER A 1028 9.24 -2.08 21.15
N TYR A 1029 8.10 -1.59 21.67
CA TYR A 1029 8.08 -0.27 22.30
C TYR A 1029 8.92 -0.19 23.57
N ASP A 1030 8.97 -1.28 24.35
CA ASP A 1030 9.75 -1.35 25.58
C ASP A 1030 11.25 -1.31 25.27
N GLU A 1031 11.69 -2.06 24.26
CA GLU A 1031 13.08 -2.05 23.81
C GLU A 1031 13.47 -0.68 23.24
N ALA A 1032 12.60 -0.06 22.44
CA ALA A 1032 12.89 1.27 21.93
C ALA A 1032 13.06 2.30 23.06
N ALA A 1033 12.21 2.24 24.10
CA ALA A 1033 12.33 3.10 25.27
C ALA A 1033 13.64 2.86 26.04
N GLU A 1034 14.03 1.59 26.21
CA GLU A 1034 15.28 1.21 26.87
C GLU A 1034 16.50 1.76 26.14
N GLU A 1035 16.57 1.57 24.83
CA GLU A 1035 17.71 1.99 24.01
C GLU A 1035 17.90 3.50 23.92
N VAL A 1036 16.80 4.27 23.95
CA VAL A 1036 16.88 5.73 23.95
C VAL A 1036 17.48 6.24 25.26
N ARG A 1037 17.17 5.59 26.39
CA ARG A 1037 17.70 5.96 27.71
C ARG A 1037 19.20 5.75 27.84
N GLU A 1038 19.72 4.68 27.21
CA GLU A 1038 21.15 4.34 27.22
C GLU A 1038 22.01 5.33 26.39
N ALA A 1039 21.39 6.18 25.57
CA ALA A 1039 22.10 7.13 24.72
C ALA A 1039 22.08 8.55 25.30
N GLU A 1040 23.26 9.17 25.44
CA GLU A 1040 23.38 10.54 25.97
C GLU A 1040 22.80 11.62 25.05
N GLN A 1041 22.74 11.35 23.73
CA GLN A 1041 22.28 12.31 22.73
C GLN A 1041 21.21 11.70 21.80
N PRO A 1042 20.18 12.46 21.40
CA PRO A 1042 19.11 11.96 20.53
C PRO A 1042 19.59 11.39 19.18
N VAL A 1043 20.64 11.95 18.57
CA VAL A 1043 21.19 11.42 17.30
C VAL A 1043 21.78 10.03 17.50
N ALA A 1044 22.53 9.83 18.59
CA ALA A 1044 23.08 8.52 18.95
C ALA A 1044 21.95 7.54 19.28
N ALA A 1045 20.90 7.99 20.00
CA ALA A 1045 19.71 7.20 20.29
C ALA A 1045 19.02 6.71 19.00
N ALA A 1046 18.74 7.62 18.05
CA ALA A 1046 18.11 7.29 16.78
C ALA A 1046 18.94 6.29 15.96
N LYS A 1047 20.28 6.47 15.91
CA LYS A 1047 21.19 5.55 15.22
C LYS A 1047 21.23 4.17 15.88
N ARG A 1048 21.29 4.15 17.21
CA ARG A 1048 21.26 2.93 18.03
C ARG A 1048 19.98 2.13 17.77
N LEU A 1049 18.83 2.78 17.74
CA LEU A 1049 17.56 2.15 17.41
C LEU A 1049 17.54 1.55 15.99
N ILE A 1050 18.05 2.26 14.97
CA ILE A 1050 18.11 1.73 13.60
C ILE A 1050 18.96 0.46 13.52
N ASP A 1051 20.10 0.45 14.21
CA ASP A 1051 20.97 -0.71 14.24
C ASP A 1051 20.39 -1.86 15.06
N LEU A 1052 19.55 -1.59 16.06
CA LEU A 1052 18.79 -2.61 16.78
C LEU A 1052 17.79 -3.31 15.87
N ALA A 1053 17.05 -2.53 15.07
CA ALA A 1053 16.05 -3.07 14.16
C ALA A 1053 16.68 -3.96 13.07
N GLN A 1054 17.95 -3.73 12.72
CA GLN A 1054 18.69 -4.44 11.67
C GLN A 1054 18.06 -4.36 10.27
N VAL A 1055 17.13 -3.44 10.07
CA VAL A 1055 16.26 -3.44 8.90
C VAL A 1055 16.85 -2.62 7.77
N VAL A 1056 16.46 -3.07 6.60
CA VAL A 1056 16.81 -2.55 5.30
C VAL A 1056 16.01 -1.27 4.96
N TYR A 1057 14.86 -0.93 5.56
CA TYR A 1057 14.06 0.25 5.14
C TYR A 1057 13.40 1.00 6.29
N ASP A 1058 14.15 1.84 7.00
CA ASP A 1058 13.58 2.57 8.15
C ASP A 1058 14.17 3.94 8.42
N ILE A 1059 13.37 4.75 9.11
CA ILE A 1059 13.70 6.08 9.62
C ILE A 1059 13.17 6.21 11.04
N ILE A 1060 13.96 6.88 11.88
CA ILE A 1060 13.62 7.23 13.25
C ILE A 1060 13.99 8.69 13.47
N LEU A 1061 13.03 9.47 13.95
CA LEU A 1061 13.15 10.90 14.27
C LEU A 1061 12.75 11.18 15.72
#